data_AF-A0A1G5MGK7-F1
#
_entry.id   AF-A0A1G5MGK7-F1
#
_cell.length_a   1.000
_cell.length_b   1.000
_cell.length_c   1.000
_cell.angle_alpha   90.00
_cell.angle_beta   90.00
_cell.angle_gamma   90.00
#
_symmetry.space_group_name_H-M   'P 1'
#
loop_
_entity.id
_entity.type
_entity.pdbx_description
1 polymer ?
#
loop_
_entity_poly.entity_id
_entity_poly.type
_entity_poly.pdbx_seq_one_letter_code
_entity_poly.pdbx_strand_id
1 'polypeptide(L)'
;MKEWLTAQEIANERLYDLPETKMGVKRLAEREGWNDHPLARTRQGRGGGMEYHYRILPTLAQIAYFQRHARLSTAPAVHDEQAAGSRPTEHDLAPSGRAAQERDARLAIVHHFGRFAGGITLGRTAAAQLYCDKYNNRSLAIDDWIVEAVPRISKRSLARWRAEAKTGGARLGFDKGQARKGKSVLDQAEGGRVRATILALLADNQHFSAHHIRDLIAAEYGETLAMPGREKRVPLPPIRTFQHHLKALRTSEAVTLLRVQNPDRFRSIAAPRGTNSLAHVQEPNALWQIDASPVDALCTDGRHAIYVCLDIATRRMTLLVSRTPRASAVALLIRKAILAWGVPDLIKTDNGSDFVARDTKRLFGSLGIEIELSDPYQPQQKAHVERAIGTFQHDCATLLPGFVGHSVADRSAIESRKSFAARLGEKDEATFGVSLSGEDLQAVVDRWVGTYEQRPHSGLKGATPALAAAQSARPIRHVDERALDLLLMSVPGGGTRRVTSQGIRVNGAYYMTPTILPGTEVLVRMDSSDLGLVYAFTPDGAEHLGCGICPSLSGIDPAAAAKAMKSLQNEITANGAAVIKAEIRRLKKNGAYHERILAVREARAPNVVALPPRSEQHTTPQIDAAIAASKAGEPVRTEDSERTPEQLRLIEEMRVAEEAEVHARYEETMAAHERARAAEREAGLPENVTRLPESPKERYLRAVAVREAVDAGEADPRDAVWLGRYETTPEYRAHRDLHEEFGDVYLGRSQIKENPAPKVRLGPGQDGPRSSGQVQRGS
;
A
#
# COMPACT_ATOMS: atom_id res chain seq x y z
N MET A 1 26.61 26.00 55.88
CA MET A 1 27.13 26.26 57.23
C MET A 1 28.64 26.32 57.19
N LYS A 2 29.26 27.32 57.84
CA LYS A 2 30.72 27.40 57.96
C LYS A 2 31.18 26.56 59.14
N GLU A 3 32.12 25.64 58.93
CA GLU A 3 32.55 24.71 60.00
C GLU A 3 33.60 25.31 60.95
N TRP A 4 34.45 26.19 60.42
CA TRP A 4 35.54 26.84 61.14
C TRP A 4 35.28 28.34 61.27
N LEU A 5 35.25 28.83 62.50
CA LEU A 5 34.90 30.19 62.84
C LEU A 5 36.09 30.89 63.51
N THR A 6 36.37 32.11 63.10
CA THR A 6 37.28 32.99 63.83
C THR A 6 36.61 33.52 65.09
N ALA A 7 37.41 33.98 66.07
CA ALA A 7 36.87 34.63 67.28
C ALA A 7 35.94 35.83 66.98
N GLN A 8 36.17 36.54 65.87
CA GLN A 8 35.28 37.63 65.43
C GLN A 8 33.95 37.08 64.89
N GLU A 9 33.98 36.00 64.13
CA GLU A 9 32.77 35.38 63.58
C GLU A 9 31.92 34.77 64.70
N ILE A 10 32.52 34.12 65.68
CA ILE A 10 31.80 33.61 66.87
C ILE A 10 31.10 34.75 67.62
N ALA A 11 31.80 35.88 67.82
CA ALA A 11 31.23 37.06 68.46
C ALA A 11 30.06 37.66 67.66
N ASN A 12 30.18 37.70 66.33
CA ASN A 12 29.15 38.22 65.43
C ASN A 12 27.87 37.37 65.43
N GLU A 13 27.96 36.07 65.77
CA GLU A 13 26.78 35.20 65.84
C GLU A 13 25.87 35.50 67.05
N ARG A 14 26.39 36.18 68.10
CA ARG A 14 25.64 36.52 69.32
C ARG A 14 24.86 35.32 69.89
N LEU A 15 25.55 34.19 70.01
CA LEU A 15 24.98 32.96 70.52
C LEU A 15 24.88 33.02 72.05
N TYR A 16 23.86 32.35 72.61
CA TYR A 16 23.63 32.26 74.04
C TYR A 16 24.87 31.67 74.76
N ASP A 17 25.23 32.24 75.91
CA ASP A 17 26.42 31.92 76.72
C ASP A 17 27.78 32.11 76.02
N LEU A 18 27.85 32.87 74.92
CA LEU A 18 29.10 33.26 74.27
C LEU A 18 29.34 34.79 74.30
N PRO A 19 30.60 35.25 74.48
CA PRO A 19 30.92 36.67 74.45
C PRO A 19 30.63 37.32 73.09
N GLU A 20 30.05 38.52 73.11
CA GLU A 20 29.68 39.28 71.90
C GLU A 20 30.83 40.09 71.29
N THR A 21 32.04 40.03 71.86
CA THR A 21 33.22 40.74 71.35
C THR A 21 34.35 39.77 71.03
N LYS A 22 35.14 40.09 69.99
CA LYS A 22 36.32 39.30 69.60
C LYS A 22 37.29 39.06 70.75
N MET A 23 37.51 40.06 71.60
CA MET A 23 38.38 39.95 72.77
C MET A 23 37.77 39.03 73.84
N GLY A 24 36.46 39.11 74.05
CA GLY A 24 35.75 38.20 74.95
C GLY A 24 35.87 36.74 74.51
N VAL A 25 35.71 36.45 73.22
CA VAL A 25 35.85 35.09 72.68
C VAL A 25 37.28 34.57 72.82
N LYS A 26 38.30 35.43 72.63
CA LYS A 26 39.70 35.04 72.87
C LYS A 26 39.98 34.68 74.33
N ARG A 27 39.50 35.50 75.28
CA ARG A 27 39.62 35.21 76.72
C ARG A 27 38.90 33.92 77.11
N LEU A 28 37.73 33.68 76.52
CA LEU A 28 37.01 32.41 76.70
C LEU A 28 37.84 31.24 76.17
N ALA A 29 38.39 31.36 74.96
CA ALA A 29 39.21 30.32 74.35
C ALA A 29 40.49 30.01 75.16
N GLU A 30 41.12 31.04 75.75
CA GLU A 30 42.26 30.85 76.65
C GLU A 30 41.84 30.17 77.97
N ARG A 31 40.75 30.64 78.58
CA ARG A 31 40.24 30.09 79.85
C ARG A 31 39.82 28.62 79.74
N GLU A 32 39.16 28.27 78.64
CA GLU A 32 38.63 26.93 78.38
C GLU A 32 39.62 26.04 77.60
N GLY A 33 40.86 26.52 77.38
CA GLY A 33 41.91 25.73 76.72
C GLY A 33 41.62 25.37 75.26
N TRP A 34 40.84 26.18 74.53
CA TRP A 34 40.45 25.86 73.15
C TRP A 34 41.63 25.81 72.19
N ASN A 35 42.69 26.60 72.43
CA ASN A 35 43.85 26.69 71.53
C ASN A 35 44.61 25.36 71.41
N ASP A 36 44.55 24.51 72.43
CA ASP A 36 45.23 23.22 72.47
C ASP A 36 44.30 22.05 72.12
N HIS A 37 43.04 22.34 71.78
CA HIS A 37 42.05 21.33 71.44
C HIS A 37 42.21 20.88 69.98
N PRO A 38 42.01 19.59 69.63
CA PRO A 38 41.99 19.09 68.25
C PRO A 38 40.99 19.74 67.29
N LEU A 39 40.11 20.60 67.81
CA LEU A 39 39.07 21.33 67.09
C LEU A 39 39.43 22.82 66.95
N ALA A 40 40.68 23.18 67.19
CA ALA A 40 41.26 24.48 66.90
C ALA A 40 42.41 24.34 65.91
N ARG A 41 42.57 25.33 65.03
CA ARG A 41 43.64 25.34 64.03
C ARG A 41 44.14 26.76 63.77
N THR A 42 45.37 26.88 63.29
CA THR A 42 45.88 28.16 62.80
C THR A 42 45.14 28.59 61.54
N ARG A 43 44.70 29.84 61.49
CA ARG A 43 44.00 30.44 60.35
C ARG A 43 44.93 30.49 59.13
N GLN A 44 44.44 30.00 58.00
CA GLN A 44 45.10 30.13 56.70
C GLN A 44 44.80 31.53 56.12
N GLY A 45 45.74 32.48 56.21
CA GLY A 45 45.60 33.83 55.62
C GLY A 45 46.50 34.92 56.23
N ARG A 46 46.50 36.12 55.63
CA ARG A 46 47.24 37.30 56.16
C ARG A 46 46.64 37.77 57.49
N GLY A 47 47.45 37.77 58.54
CA GLY A 47 47.11 38.39 59.84
C GLY A 47 47.19 37.51 61.08
N GLY A 48 47.50 36.21 60.96
CA GLY A 48 47.66 35.29 62.11
C GLY A 48 46.41 35.12 62.98
N GLY A 49 46.34 34.04 63.76
CA GLY A 49 45.26 33.76 64.71
C GLY A 49 44.64 32.38 64.58
N MET A 50 43.81 32.01 65.55
CA MET A 50 43.15 30.69 65.63
C MET A 50 41.74 30.73 65.02
N GLU A 51 41.39 29.65 64.34
CA GLU A 51 40.02 29.29 63.97
C GLU A 51 39.57 28.11 64.82
N TYR A 52 38.31 28.13 65.23
CA TYR A 52 37.70 27.09 66.05
C TYR A 52 36.59 26.41 65.27
N HIS A 53 36.57 25.09 65.29
CA HIS A 53 35.47 24.33 64.74
C HIS A 53 34.22 24.54 65.61
N TYR A 54 33.04 24.72 65.01
CA TYR A 54 31.81 25.06 65.75
C TYR A 54 31.44 24.04 66.86
N ARG A 55 31.94 22.80 66.76
CA ARG A 55 31.80 21.74 67.80
C ARG A 55 32.56 22.02 69.10
N ILE A 56 33.48 22.99 69.12
CA ILE A 56 34.15 23.38 70.38
C ILE A 56 33.26 24.28 71.26
N LEU A 57 32.23 24.89 70.68
CA LEU A 57 31.34 25.80 71.38
C LEU A 57 30.50 25.06 72.44
N PRO A 58 29.95 25.72 73.47
CA PRO A 58 29.00 25.11 74.40
C PRO A 58 27.78 24.50 73.67
N THR A 59 27.21 23.43 74.19
CA THR A 59 26.13 22.66 73.52
C THR A 59 24.94 23.51 73.08
N LEU A 60 24.52 24.49 73.90
CA LEU A 60 23.43 25.41 73.54
C LEU A 60 23.81 26.32 72.36
N ALA A 61 25.05 26.81 72.32
CA ALA A 61 25.57 27.59 71.21
C ALA A 61 25.74 26.75 69.94
N GLN A 62 26.17 25.48 70.05
CA GLN A 62 26.20 24.54 68.92
C GLN A 62 24.79 24.36 68.31
N ILE A 63 23.77 24.14 69.16
CA ILE A 63 22.39 23.97 68.73
C ILE A 63 21.88 25.25 68.05
N ALA A 64 22.09 26.41 68.65
CA ALA A 64 21.65 27.70 68.10
C ALA A 64 22.33 28.03 66.77
N TYR A 65 23.65 27.83 66.69
CA TYR A 65 24.43 28.00 65.45
C TYR A 65 23.93 27.04 64.37
N PHE A 66 23.66 25.79 64.74
CA PHE A 66 23.14 24.80 63.82
C PHE A 66 21.75 25.18 63.29
N GLN A 67 20.84 25.62 64.16
CA GLN A 67 19.49 26.07 63.77
C GLN A 67 19.51 27.24 62.79
N ARG A 68 20.44 28.20 62.98
CA ARG A 68 20.53 29.39 62.12
C ARG A 68 21.11 29.08 60.75
N HIS A 69 22.07 28.16 60.65
CA HIS A 69 22.91 27.99 59.45
C HIS A 69 22.82 26.64 58.74
N ALA A 70 22.19 25.63 59.35
CA ALA A 70 21.85 24.37 58.68
C ALA A 70 20.43 24.48 58.12
N ARG A 71 20.33 24.76 56.81
CA ARG A 71 19.06 24.64 56.10
C ARG A 71 18.78 23.18 55.76
N LEU A 72 17.56 22.74 56.04
CA LEU A 72 16.93 21.55 55.48
C LEU A 72 16.53 21.85 54.03
N SER A 73 17.52 21.82 53.15
CA SER A 73 17.35 21.84 51.70
C SER A 73 17.89 20.54 51.09
N THR A 74 17.54 20.26 49.84
CA THR A 74 18.10 19.13 49.08
C THR A 74 19.64 19.13 49.20
N ALA A 75 20.21 17.99 49.60
CA ALA A 75 21.61 17.73 49.29
C ALA A 75 21.71 17.55 47.76
N PRO A 76 22.78 18.04 47.10
CA PRO A 76 23.07 17.57 45.75
C PRO A 76 23.16 16.05 45.83
N ALA A 77 22.46 15.37 44.92
CA ALA A 77 22.57 13.93 44.77
C ALA A 77 24.05 13.61 44.58
N VAL A 78 24.66 12.96 45.58
CA VAL A 78 25.90 12.23 45.35
C VAL A 78 25.47 11.05 44.49
N HIS A 79 25.59 11.21 43.18
CA HIS A 79 25.58 10.08 42.27
C HIS A 79 26.83 9.27 42.61
N ASP A 80 26.68 8.26 43.45
CA ASP A 80 27.64 7.17 43.52
C ASP A 80 27.59 6.45 42.17
N GLU A 81 28.51 6.80 41.27
CA GLU A 81 28.70 6.17 39.96
C GLU A 81 29.15 4.69 40.04
N GLN A 82 29.21 4.10 41.24
CA GLN A 82 29.70 2.72 41.43
C GLN A 82 28.61 1.68 41.75
N ALA A 83 27.31 2.03 41.69
CA ALA A 83 26.20 1.08 41.88
C ALA A 83 25.48 0.67 40.58
N ALA A 84 26.10 0.87 39.41
CA ALA A 84 25.54 0.50 38.10
C ALA A 84 25.65 -1.01 37.76
N GLY A 85 25.44 -1.89 38.75
CA GLY A 85 25.61 -3.34 38.60
C GLY A 85 24.36 -4.19 38.87
N SER A 86 23.25 -3.60 39.32
CA SER A 86 22.04 -4.37 39.64
C SER A 86 20.97 -4.19 38.57
N ARG A 87 20.72 -5.23 37.78
CA ARG A 87 19.57 -5.26 36.84
C ARG A 87 18.27 -5.01 37.63
N PRO A 88 17.35 -4.15 37.16
CA PRO A 88 16.02 -4.04 37.74
C PRO A 88 15.27 -5.35 37.52
N THR A 89 14.82 -5.98 38.60
CA THR A 89 13.80 -7.05 38.53
C THR A 89 12.45 -6.44 38.17
N GLU A 90 11.64 -7.16 37.38
CA GLU A 90 10.41 -6.76 36.69
C GLU A 90 9.24 -6.19 37.55
N HIS A 91 9.46 -5.83 38.81
CA HIS A 91 8.41 -5.32 39.71
C HIS A 91 8.55 -3.87 40.18
N ASP A 92 9.57 -3.13 39.76
CA ASP A 92 9.73 -1.72 40.14
C ASP A 92 9.02 -0.78 39.16
N LEU A 93 7.69 -0.72 39.27
CA LEU A 93 6.91 0.39 38.70
C LEU A 93 7.47 1.71 39.26
N ALA A 94 7.86 2.63 38.39
CA ALA A 94 8.34 3.95 38.78
C ALA A 94 7.36 4.60 39.79
N PRO A 95 7.84 5.07 40.95
CA PRO A 95 6.97 5.66 41.97
C PRO A 95 6.21 6.85 41.37
N SER A 96 4.93 7.00 41.74
CA SER A 96 4.15 8.19 41.36
C SER A 96 4.89 9.46 41.81
N GLY A 97 4.71 10.58 41.11
CA GLY A 97 5.41 11.84 41.44
C GLY A 97 5.25 12.24 42.92
N ARG A 98 4.09 11.93 43.51
CA ARG A 98 3.82 12.09 44.94
C ARG A 98 4.63 11.13 45.83
N ALA A 99 4.72 9.85 45.46
CA ALA A 99 5.53 8.88 46.21
C ALA A 99 7.03 9.17 46.12
N ALA A 100 7.50 9.67 44.97
CA ALA A 100 8.86 10.16 44.80
C ALA A 100 9.13 11.39 45.68
N GLN A 101 8.22 12.37 45.68
CA GLN A 101 8.32 13.56 46.55
C GLN A 101 8.32 13.19 48.04
N GLU A 102 7.47 12.25 48.46
CA GLU A 102 7.47 11.76 49.85
C GLU A 102 8.76 11.01 50.22
N ARG A 103 9.31 10.22 49.30
CA ARG A 103 10.60 9.54 49.46
C ARG A 103 11.72 10.56 49.66
N ASP A 104 11.78 11.55 48.78
CA ASP A 104 12.83 12.57 48.76
C ASP A 104 12.75 13.47 50.00
N ALA A 105 11.54 13.83 50.44
CA ALA A 105 11.33 14.54 51.70
C ALA A 105 11.84 13.72 52.91
N ARG A 106 11.54 12.42 52.97
CA ARG A 106 12.00 11.54 54.06
C ARG A 106 13.52 11.37 54.06
N LEU A 107 14.15 11.27 52.88
CA LEU A 107 15.61 11.21 52.75
C LEU A 107 16.29 12.51 53.19
N ALA A 108 15.75 13.67 52.79
CA ALA A 108 16.24 14.98 53.24
C ALA A 108 16.19 15.11 54.77
N ILE A 109 15.09 14.67 55.39
CA ILE A 109 14.93 14.64 56.85
C ILE A 109 15.97 13.73 57.51
N VAL A 110 16.21 12.54 56.97
CA VAL A 110 17.20 11.58 57.49
C VAL A 110 18.62 12.14 57.41
N HIS A 111 18.98 12.72 56.27
CA HIS A 111 20.30 13.29 56.04
C HIS A 111 20.56 14.48 56.98
N HIS A 112 19.60 15.39 57.11
CA HIS A 112 19.74 16.52 58.01
C HIS A 112 19.76 16.10 59.48
N PHE A 113 18.98 15.08 59.87
CA PHE A 113 19.12 14.49 61.20
C PHE A 113 20.54 13.94 61.44
N GLY A 114 21.15 13.31 60.43
CA GLY A 114 22.55 12.86 60.49
C GLY A 114 23.52 14.01 60.81
N ARG A 115 23.37 15.14 60.13
CA ARG A 115 24.16 16.36 60.39
C ARG A 115 23.86 16.97 61.75
N PHE A 116 22.59 17.05 62.15
CA PHE A 116 22.17 17.57 63.45
C PHE A 116 22.73 16.73 64.61
N ALA A 117 22.57 15.40 64.54
CA ALA A 117 23.06 14.48 65.56
C ALA A 117 24.59 14.40 65.59
N GLY A 118 25.27 14.57 64.44
CA GLY A 118 26.72 14.69 64.41
C GLY A 118 27.23 16.05 64.90
N GLY A 119 26.40 17.08 64.93
CA GLY A 119 26.78 18.45 65.29
C GLY A 119 26.62 18.79 66.77
N ILE A 120 26.10 17.88 67.59
CA ILE A 120 25.81 18.09 69.01
C ILE A 120 26.44 16.99 69.86
N THR A 121 26.83 17.32 71.08
CA THR A 121 27.46 16.40 72.05
C THR A 121 26.46 15.47 72.76
N LEU A 122 25.19 15.50 72.38
CA LEU A 122 24.13 14.70 72.99
C LEU A 122 24.12 13.25 72.49
N GLY A 123 23.73 12.32 73.38
CA GLY A 123 23.48 10.93 73.01
C GLY A 123 22.38 10.81 71.93
N ARG A 124 22.51 9.81 71.04
CA ARG A 124 21.64 9.62 69.86
C ARG A 124 20.14 9.65 70.13
N THR A 125 19.71 9.10 71.26
CA THR A 125 18.29 9.06 71.67
C THR A 125 17.78 10.46 72.04
N ALA A 126 18.58 11.23 72.78
CA ALA A 126 18.27 12.61 73.14
C ALA A 126 18.31 13.53 71.91
N ALA A 127 19.29 13.34 71.02
CA ALA A 127 19.37 14.03 69.73
C ALA A 127 18.13 13.79 68.86
N ALA A 128 17.63 12.54 68.79
CA ALA A 128 16.42 12.21 68.04
C ALA A 128 15.16 12.85 68.64
N GLN A 129 15.05 12.88 69.97
CA GLN A 129 13.93 13.55 70.64
C GLN A 129 13.94 15.06 70.33
N LEU A 130 15.07 15.72 70.58
CA LEU A 130 15.23 17.15 70.34
C LEU A 130 14.99 17.52 68.87
N TYR A 131 15.44 16.69 67.94
CA TYR A 131 15.20 16.90 66.52
C TYR A 131 13.72 16.80 66.14
N CYS A 132 13.02 15.78 66.63
CA CYS A 132 11.59 15.62 66.39
C CYS A 132 10.78 16.79 66.96
N ASP A 133 11.11 17.23 68.18
CA ASP A 133 10.44 18.37 68.81
C ASP A 133 10.70 19.66 68.03
N LYS A 134 11.94 19.89 67.61
CA LYS A 134 12.29 21.07 66.82
C LYS A 134 11.65 21.08 65.42
N TYR A 135 11.57 19.93 64.75
CA TYR A 135 10.90 19.79 63.45
C TYR A 135 9.39 20.04 63.58
N ASN A 136 8.74 19.41 64.57
CA ASN A 136 7.31 19.53 64.79
C ASN A 136 6.89 20.94 65.24
N ASN A 137 7.76 21.64 65.97
CA ASN A 137 7.57 23.03 66.39
C ASN A 137 8.03 24.06 65.34
N ARG A 138 8.40 23.63 64.12
CA ARG A 138 8.86 24.51 63.02
C ARG A 138 10.05 25.41 63.37
N SER A 139 10.91 24.95 64.28
CA SER A 139 12.08 25.70 64.76
C SER A 139 13.39 25.33 64.05
N LEU A 140 13.30 24.54 62.98
CA LEU A 140 14.37 24.25 62.03
C LEU A 140 14.09 25.05 60.75
N ALA A 141 15.12 25.50 60.05
CA ALA A 141 14.97 26.11 58.73
C ALA A 141 14.69 25.01 57.69
N ILE A 142 13.42 24.81 57.32
CA ILE A 142 12.94 23.71 56.44
C ILE A 142 12.25 24.31 55.21
N ASP A 143 12.53 23.77 54.02
CA ASP A 143 11.80 24.13 52.79
C ASP A 143 10.33 23.69 52.85
N ASP A 144 9.41 24.52 52.34
CA ASP A 144 7.95 24.33 52.47
C ASP A 144 7.45 22.98 51.94
N TRP A 145 8.00 22.50 50.81
CA TRP A 145 7.58 21.24 50.20
C TRP A 145 7.86 20.00 51.09
N ILE A 146 8.89 20.04 51.94
CA ILE A 146 9.21 18.95 52.88
C ILE A 146 8.16 18.92 53.99
N VAL A 147 7.73 20.09 54.43
CA VAL A 147 6.68 20.26 55.45
C VAL A 147 5.32 19.82 54.92
N GLU A 148 5.00 20.16 53.66
CA GLU A 148 3.78 19.71 53.00
C GLU A 148 3.73 18.18 52.82
N ALA A 149 4.85 17.58 52.41
CA ALA A 149 4.96 16.13 52.22
C ALA A 149 5.01 15.36 53.55
N VAL A 150 5.66 15.90 54.58
CA VAL A 150 5.82 15.28 55.91
C VAL A 150 5.51 16.30 57.01
N PRO A 151 4.22 16.46 57.39
CA PRO A 151 3.83 17.51 58.34
C PRO A 151 4.38 17.32 59.75
N ARG A 152 4.53 16.07 60.22
CA ARG A 152 5.05 15.73 61.55
C ARG A 152 5.93 14.48 61.50
N ILE A 153 6.88 14.39 62.44
CA ILE A 153 7.76 13.23 62.61
C ILE A 153 7.75 12.72 64.05
N SER A 154 8.09 11.43 64.21
CA SER A 154 8.26 10.77 65.51
C SER A 154 9.60 10.06 65.57
N LYS A 155 10.09 9.78 66.79
CA LYS A 155 11.32 8.99 66.99
C LYS A 155 11.28 7.63 66.29
N ARG A 156 10.12 6.95 66.33
CA ARG A 156 9.91 5.64 65.69
C ARG A 156 9.97 5.75 64.17
N SER A 157 9.30 6.75 63.59
CA SER A 157 9.33 7.00 62.15
C SER A 157 10.73 7.33 61.66
N LEU A 158 11.45 8.21 62.38
CA LEU A 158 12.82 8.60 62.05
C LEU A 158 13.79 7.42 62.17
N ALA A 159 13.66 6.57 63.20
CA ALA A 159 14.46 5.36 63.33
C ALA A 159 14.24 4.39 62.17
N ARG A 160 12.97 4.14 61.80
CA ARG A 160 12.61 3.30 60.65
C ARG A 160 13.16 3.86 59.34
N TRP A 161 13.00 5.17 59.09
CA TRP A 161 13.49 5.79 57.86
C TRP A 161 15.01 5.75 57.75
N ARG A 162 15.73 5.91 58.87
CA ARG A 162 17.18 5.74 58.91
C ARG A 162 17.63 4.33 58.60
N ALA A 163 16.88 3.32 59.04
CA ALA A 163 17.17 1.92 58.71
C ALA A 163 16.99 1.69 57.19
N GLU A 164 15.89 2.17 56.62
CA GLU A 164 15.56 2.03 55.19
C GLU A 164 16.47 2.88 54.28
N ALA A 165 16.96 4.02 54.74
CA ALA A 165 17.90 4.85 53.99
C ALA A 165 19.26 4.16 53.79
N LYS A 166 19.63 3.18 54.64
CA LYS A 166 20.85 2.38 54.46
C LYS A 166 20.75 1.40 53.29
N THR A 167 19.53 1.03 52.90
CA THR A 167 19.24 0.08 51.81
C THR A 167 18.79 0.78 50.53
N GLY A 168 19.20 2.04 50.32
CA GLY A 168 18.87 2.83 49.13
C GLY A 168 17.54 3.58 49.19
N GLY A 169 16.76 3.45 50.27
CA GLY A 169 15.59 4.30 50.52
C GLY A 169 14.40 4.12 49.58
N ALA A 170 14.39 3.09 48.73
CA ALA A 170 13.32 2.86 47.74
C ALA A 170 11.92 2.75 48.39
N ARG A 171 11.81 2.11 49.57
CA ARG A 171 10.54 1.93 50.29
C ARG A 171 10.11 3.15 51.12
N LEU A 172 10.88 4.24 51.08
CA LEU A 172 10.51 5.48 51.75
C LEU A 172 9.41 6.23 51.01
N GLY A 173 9.10 5.93 49.75
CA GLY A 173 7.91 6.41 49.04
C GLY A 173 6.79 5.39 49.12
N PHE A 174 5.56 5.79 49.50
CA PHE A 174 4.44 4.84 49.59
C PHE A 174 3.15 5.43 49.02
N ASP A 175 2.76 4.93 47.85
CA ASP A 175 1.46 5.25 47.24
C ASP A 175 0.41 4.22 47.67
N LYS A 176 -0.48 4.61 48.60
CA LYS A 176 -1.61 3.79 49.06
C LYS A 176 -2.54 3.37 47.92
N GLY A 177 -2.63 4.14 46.83
CA GLY A 177 -3.47 3.86 45.67
C GLY A 177 -2.88 2.78 44.77
N GLN A 178 -1.58 2.87 44.47
CA GLN A 178 -0.88 1.88 43.65
C GLN A 178 -0.80 0.51 44.34
N ALA A 179 -0.57 0.47 45.66
CA ALA A 179 -0.49 -0.78 46.42
C ALA A 179 -1.80 -1.61 46.44
N ARG A 180 -2.94 -0.98 46.11
CA ARG A 180 -4.28 -1.57 46.07
C ARG A 180 -4.81 -1.81 44.65
N LYS A 181 -4.09 -1.34 43.61
CA LYS A 181 -4.50 -1.49 42.22
C LYS A 181 -4.53 -2.98 41.85
N GLY A 182 -5.63 -3.44 41.25
CA GLY A 182 -5.83 -4.86 40.89
C GLY A 182 -6.14 -5.81 42.07
N LYS A 183 -6.41 -5.27 43.26
CA LYS A 183 -6.75 -6.06 44.47
C LYS A 183 -8.21 -5.94 44.91
N SER A 184 -9.07 -5.38 44.06
CA SER A 184 -10.49 -5.31 44.40
C SER A 184 -11.16 -6.68 44.22
N VAL A 185 -12.32 -6.87 44.87
CA VAL A 185 -13.12 -8.11 44.69
C VAL A 185 -13.45 -8.33 43.22
N LEU A 186 -13.84 -7.28 42.50
CA LEU A 186 -14.18 -7.37 41.07
C LEU A 186 -12.96 -7.65 40.17
N ASP A 187 -11.74 -7.30 40.60
CA ASP A 187 -10.50 -7.62 39.87
C ASP A 187 -10.09 -9.09 40.03
N GLN A 188 -10.29 -9.67 41.22
CA GLN A 188 -9.68 -10.95 41.61
C GLN A 188 -10.67 -12.12 41.72
N ALA A 189 -11.96 -11.83 41.86
CA ALA A 189 -12.98 -12.85 42.05
C ALA A 189 -12.98 -13.87 40.91
N GLU A 190 -13.24 -15.14 41.26
CA GLU A 190 -13.31 -16.25 40.31
C GLU A 190 -12.04 -16.40 39.46
N GLY A 191 -10.88 -16.09 40.06
CA GLY A 191 -9.58 -16.11 39.38
C GLY A 191 -9.42 -14.98 38.36
N GLY A 192 -10.15 -13.87 38.52
CA GLY A 192 -10.14 -12.73 37.60
C GLY A 192 -11.16 -12.83 36.45
N ARG A 193 -11.96 -13.89 36.39
CA ARG A 193 -13.01 -14.05 35.36
C ARG A 193 -14.06 -12.95 35.43
N VAL A 194 -14.47 -12.55 36.63
CA VAL A 194 -15.43 -11.44 36.82
C VAL A 194 -14.95 -10.17 36.12
N ARG A 195 -13.67 -9.83 36.26
CA ARG A 195 -13.06 -8.68 35.59
C ARG A 195 -13.09 -8.82 34.06
N ALA A 196 -12.77 -10.00 33.55
CA ALA A 196 -12.76 -10.29 32.11
C ALA A 196 -14.17 -10.16 31.52
N THR A 197 -15.19 -10.73 32.18
CA THR A 197 -16.60 -10.59 31.78
C THR A 197 -17.05 -9.14 31.79
N ILE A 198 -16.70 -8.37 32.83
CA ILE A 198 -17.03 -6.93 32.87
C ILE A 198 -16.42 -6.19 31.66
N LEU A 199 -15.17 -6.47 31.31
CA LEU A 199 -14.55 -5.87 30.11
C LEU A 199 -15.22 -6.30 28.82
N ALA A 200 -15.60 -7.57 28.69
CA ALA A 200 -16.32 -8.09 27.53
C ALA A 200 -17.67 -7.38 27.37
N LEU A 201 -18.44 -7.24 28.44
CA LEU A 201 -19.72 -6.53 28.45
C LEU A 201 -19.57 -5.04 28.09
N LEU A 202 -18.51 -4.38 28.60
CA LEU A 202 -18.22 -2.99 28.24
C LEU A 202 -17.79 -2.85 26.77
N ALA A 203 -17.09 -3.84 26.22
CA ALA A 203 -16.65 -3.85 24.83
C ALA A 203 -17.82 -4.13 23.86
N ASP A 204 -18.73 -5.03 24.24
CA ASP A 204 -19.91 -5.41 23.45
C ASP A 204 -20.96 -4.29 23.42
N ASN A 205 -21.31 -3.73 24.58
CA ASN A 205 -22.33 -2.68 24.65
C ASN A 205 -21.96 -1.54 25.62
N GLN A 206 -21.59 -0.41 25.05
CA GLN A 206 -21.21 0.81 25.79
C GLN A 206 -22.35 1.41 26.63
N HIS A 207 -23.61 1.07 26.34
CA HIS A 207 -24.79 1.60 27.03
C HIS A 207 -25.14 0.82 28.29
N PHE A 208 -24.46 -0.28 28.60
CA PHE A 208 -24.72 -1.00 29.84
C PHE A 208 -24.42 -0.15 31.07
N SER A 209 -25.45 -0.03 31.92
CA SER A 209 -25.37 0.62 33.21
C SER A 209 -24.66 -0.28 34.22
N ALA A 210 -24.26 0.28 35.35
CA ALA A 210 -23.70 -0.51 36.44
C ALA A 210 -24.70 -1.55 36.97
N HIS A 211 -26.01 -1.30 36.84
CA HIS A 211 -27.05 -2.25 37.24
C HIS A 211 -27.06 -3.45 36.31
N HIS A 212 -27.14 -3.22 34.99
CA HIS A 212 -27.11 -4.29 33.99
C HIS A 212 -25.88 -5.19 34.15
N ILE A 213 -24.70 -4.59 34.34
CA ILE A 213 -23.45 -5.35 34.49
C ILE A 213 -23.46 -6.14 35.80
N ARG A 214 -23.96 -5.58 36.91
CA ARG A 214 -24.06 -6.30 38.18
C ARG A 214 -25.02 -7.49 38.07
N ASP A 215 -26.18 -7.30 37.44
CA ASP A 215 -27.21 -8.33 37.32
C ASP A 215 -26.74 -9.48 36.42
N LEU A 216 -26.01 -9.19 35.34
CA LEU A 216 -25.36 -10.20 34.51
C LEU A 216 -24.28 -10.98 35.27
N ILE A 217 -23.46 -10.30 36.07
CA ILE A 217 -22.47 -10.97 36.94
C ILE A 217 -23.16 -11.84 37.99
N ALA A 218 -24.27 -11.39 38.58
CA ALA A 218 -25.06 -12.18 39.51
C ALA A 218 -25.66 -13.42 38.84
N ALA A 219 -26.14 -13.28 37.60
CA ALA A 219 -26.68 -14.40 36.82
C ALA A 219 -25.61 -15.44 36.47
N GLU A 220 -24.40 -15.02 36.14
CA GLU A 220 -23.31 -15.91 35.70
C GLU A 220 -22.55 -16.55 36.87
N TYR A 221 -22.31 -15.80 37.97
CA TYR A 221 -21.44 -16.23 39.08
C TYR A 221 -22.18 -16.40 40.43
N GLY A 222 -23.44 -16.00 40.50
CA GLY A 222 -24.26 -15.98 41.71
C GLY A 222 -24.07 -14.73 42.59
N GLU A 223 -24.85 -14.65 43.68
CA GLU A 223 -24.80 -13.53 44.65
C GLU A 223 -23.58 -13.57 45.59
N THR A 224 -22.70 -14.57 45.44
CA THR A 224 -21.43 -14.69 46.17
C THR A 224 -20.33 -15.06 45.21
N LEU A 225 -19.11 -14.59 45.49
CA LEU A 225 -17.93 -14.75 44.63
C LEU A 225 -16.78 -15.39 45.41
N ALA A 226 -16.07 -16.33 44.78
CA ALA A 226 -14.85 -16.92 45.32
C ALA A 226 -13.68 -15.94 45.18
N MET A 227 -12.86 -15.82 46.23
CA MET A 227 -11.69 -14.93 46.26
C MET A 227 -10.41 -15.75 46.44
N PRO A 228 -9.31 -15.39 45.77
CA PRO A 228 -8.03 -16.08 45.94
C PRO A 228 -7.54 -15.98 47.39
N GLY A 229 -7.16 -17.13 47.97
CA GLY A 229 -6.65 -17.22 49.33
C GLY A 229 -7.71 -17.11 50.43
N ARG A 230 -9.01 -17.24 50.11
CA ARG A 230 -10.10 -17.30 51.09
C ARG A 230 -10.98 -18.52 50.86
N GLU A 231 -11.17 -19.34 51.89
CA GLU A 231 -12.10 -20.48 51.84
C GLU A 231 -13.57 -20.04 51.80
N LYS A 232 -13.91 -18.92 52.46
CA LYS A 232 -15.28 -18.38 52.46
C LYS A 232 -15.49 -17.42 51.27
N ARG A 233 -16.56 -17.67 50.50
CA ARG A 233 -17.03 -16.79 49.43
C ARG A 233 -17.49 -15.44 50.00
N VAL A 234 -17.34 -14.39 49.21
CA VAL A 234 -17.65 -13.01 49.58
C VAL A 234 -18.95 -12.59 48.86
N PRO A 235 -19.88 -11.85 49.50
CA PRO A 235 -21.07 -11.38 48.82
C PRO A 235 -20.74 -10.46 47.64
N LEU A 236 -21.61 -10.48 46.62
CA LEU A 236 -21.48 -9.64 45.45
C LEU A 236 -21.45 -8.16 45.86
N PRO A 237 -20.48 -7.36 45.39
CA PRO A 237 -20.37 -5.97 45.80
C PRO A 237 -21.62 -5.13 45.48
N PRO A 238 -21.91 -4.10 46.30
CA PRO A 238 -23.03 -3.22 46.04
C PRO A 238 -22.83 -2.39 44.77
N ILE A 239 -23.92 -1.87 44.22
CA ILE A 239 -23.95 -1.11 42.96
C ILE A 239 -22.92 0.05 42.91
N ARG A 240 -22.70 0.73 44.04
CA ARG A 240 -21.74 1.83 44.14
C ARG A 240 -20.31 1.36 43.84
N THR A 241 -19.95 0.15 44.26
CA THR A 241 -18.65 -0.45 43.97
C THR A 241 -18.50 -0.73 42.48
N PHE A 242 -19.53 -1.26 41.83
CA PHE A 242 -19.56 -1.44 40.37
C PHE A 242 -19.40 -0.09 39.65
N GLN A 243 -20.14 0.95 40.04
CA GLN A 243 -20.01 2.28 39.43
C GLN A 243 -18.57 2.82 39.50
N HIS A 244 -17.93 2.74 40.67
CA HIS A 244 -16.55 3.18 40.84
C HIS A 244 -15.56 2.33 40.03
N HIS A 245 -15.76 1.01 40.02
CA HIS A 245 -14.91 0.09 39.29
C HIS A 245 -15.00 0.29 37.77
N LEU A 246 -16.22 0.40 37.24
CA LEU A 246 -16.45 0.67 35.82
C LEU A 246 -15.88 2.02 35.39
N LYS A 247 -15.99 3.07 36.22
CA LYS A 247 -15.36 4.37 35.94
C LYS A 247 -13.84 4.23 35.84
N ALA A 248 -13.22 3.50 36.78
CA ALA A 248 -11.79 3.24 36.76
C ALA A 248 -11.35 2.41 35.54
N LEU A 249 -12.11 1.37 35.18
CA LEU A 249 -11.83 0.52 34.01
C LEU A 249 -11.96 1.29 32.69
N ARG A 250 -13.02 2.07 32.51
CA ARG A 250 -13.19 2.92 31.31
C ARG A 250 -12.01 3.88 31.09
N THR A 251 -11.34 4.29 32.16
CA THR A 251 -10.17 5.17 32.09
C THR A 251 -8.88 4.37 31.86
N SER A 252 -8.66 3.32 32.65
CA SER A 252 -7.41 2.54 32.62
C SER A 252 -7.28 1.61 31.42
N GLU A 253 -8.40 1.10 30.90
CA GLU A 253 -8.48 0.18 29.76
C GLU A 253 -9.06 0.85 28.51
N ALA A 254 -9.07 2.19 28.46
CA ALA A 254 -9.68 2.95 27.37
C ALA A 254 -9.18 2.49 25.99
N VAL A 255 -7.87 2.26 25.85
CA VAL A 255 -7.23 1.83 24.60
C VAL A 255 -7.62 0.41 24.22
N THR A 256 -7.63 -0.51 25.20
CA THR A 256 -8.03 -1.91 25.01
C THR A 256 -9.49 -2.00 24.57
N LEU A 257 -10.38 -1.28 25.26
CA LEU A 257 -11.80 -1.21 24.92
C LEU A 257 -12.01 -0.59 23.54
N LEU A 258 -11.32 0.50 23.22
CA LEU A 258 -11.39 1.15 21.92
C LEU A 258 -10.98 0.21 20.78
N ARG A 259 -9.95 -0.62 20.98
CA ARG A 259 -9.49 -1.59 19.98
C ARG A 259 -10.56 -2.59 19.58
N VAL A 260 -11.39 -3.03 20.53
CA VAL A 260 -12.48 -3.98 20.28
C VAL A 260 -13.72 -3.27 19.75
N GLN A 261 -14.10 -2.15 20.37
CA GLN A 261 -15.30 -1.39 20.02
C GLN A 261 -15.22 -0.73 18.64
N ASN A 262 -14.05 -0.17 18.31
CA ASN A 262 -13.84 0.56 17.06
C ASN A 262 -12.37 0.42 16.61
N PRO A 263 -12.04 -0.68 15.89
CA PRO A 263 -10.69 -0.94 15.40
C PRO A 263 -10.11 0.18 14.54
N ASP A 264 -10.94 0.85 13.74
CA ASP A 264 -10.49 1.93 12.86
C ASP A 264 -10.14 3.21 13.64
N ARG A 265 -10.98 3.58 14.62
CA ARG A 265 -10.67 4.69 15.52
C ARG A 265 -9.44 4.37 16.35
N PHE A 266 -9.28 3.13 16.82
CA PHE A 266 -8.05 2.69 17.49
C PHE A 266 -6.81 2.89 16.61
N ARG A 267 -6.83 2.45 15.34
CA ARG A 267 -5.74 2.71 14.37
C ARG A 267 -5.44 4.20 14.21
N SER A 268 -6.48 5.02 14.25
CA SER A 268 -6.39 6.47 14.07
C SER A 268 -5.81 7.22 15.29
N ILE A 269 -6.10 6.80 16.53
CA ILE A 269 -5.72 7.61 17.71
C ILE A 269 -4.82 6.91 18.73
N ALA A 270 -4.76 5.59 18.74
CA ALA A 270 -4.15 4.82 19.83
C ALA A 270 -3.16 3.72 19.39
N ALA A 271 -3.20 3.28 18.14
CA ALA A 271 -2.23 2.30 17.64
C ALA A 271 -0.80 2.88 17.67
N PRO A 272 0.21 2.09 18.09
CA PRO A 272 1.61 2.50 18.02
C PRO A 272 1.98 2.90 16.59
N ARG A 273 2.63 4.06 16.43
CA ARG A 273 3.10 4.56 15.13
C ARG A 273 4.62 4.60 15.13
N GLY A 274 5.22 3.94 14.16
CA GLY A 274 6.63 4.17 13.83
C GLY A 274 6.77 5.59 13.32
N THR A 275 7.53 6.43 14.03
CA THR A 275 7.91 7.74 13.48
C THR A 275 9.08 7.51 12.54
N ASN A 276 9.04 8.11 11.34
CA ASN A 276 10.19 8.16 10.44
C ASN A 276 10.57 6.84 9.71
N SER A 277 9.60 6.00 9.34
CA SER A 277 9.86 4.76 8.56
C SER A 277 10.62 5.00 7.24
N LEU A 278 10.45 6.19 6.64
CA LEU A 278 11.11 6.61 5.40
C LEU A 278 12.31 7.55 5.64
N ALA A 279 12.90 7.56 6.83
CA ALA A 279 14.06 8.42 7.15
C ALA A 279 15.31 8.14 6.31
N HIS A 280 15.38 6.95 5.71
CA HIS A 280 16.46 6.56 4.80
C HIS A 280 16.35 7.25 3.43
N VAL A 281 15.18 7.78 3.06
CA VAL A 281 14.97 8.53 1.82
C VAL A 281 15.38 9.99 2.04
N GLN A 282 16.62 10.32 1.66
CA GLN A 282 17.22 11.64 1.90
C GLN A 282 17.46 12.45 0.62
N GLU A 283 17.48 11.80 -0.54
CA GLU A 283 17.74 12.44 -1.81
C GLU A 283 16.45 12.71 -2.61
N PRO A 284 16.34 13.86 -3.31
CA PRO A 284 15.19 14.15 -4.15
C PRO A 284 15.00 13.05 -5.19
N ASN A 285 13.75 12.83 -5.58
CA ASN A 285 13.39 11.85 -6.61
C ASN A 285 13.75 10.40 -6.28
N ALA A 286 14.20 10.10 -5.07
CA ALA A 286 14.44 8.71 -4.66
C ALA A 286 13.12 7.97 -4.47
N LEU A 287 12.12 8.63 -3.88
CA LEU A 287 10.79 8.07 -3.68
C LEU A 287 9.74 9.16 -3.77
N TRP A 288 8.81 8.99 -4.71
CA TRP A 288 7.57 9.76 -4.73
C TRP A 288 6.43 8.95 -4.14
N GLN A 289 5.57 9.59 -3.35
CA GLN A 289 4.28 9.04 -2.98
C GLN A 289 3.19 9.76 -3.76
N ILE A 290 2.30 8.97 -4.36
CA ILE A 290 1.14 9.49 -5.09
C ILE A 290 -0.15 8.93 -4.52
N ASP A 291 -1.17 9.79 -4.49
CA ASP A 291 -2.51 9.45 -4.01
C ASP A 291 -3.54 10.44 -4.57
N ALA A 292 -4.83 10.13 -4.43
CA ALA A 292 -5.91 10.99 -4.89
C ALA A 292 -7.02 11.12 -3.83
N SER A 293 -7.64 12.30 -3.76
CA SER A 293 -8.78 12.56 -2.87
C SER A 293 -9.80 13.47 -3.53
N PRO A 294 -11.12 13.29 -3.31
CA PRO A 294 -12.11 14.31 -3.62
C PRO A 294 -11.73 15.64 -2.96
N VAL A 295 -11.93 16.75 -3.66
CA VAL A 295 -11.75 18.09 -3.07
C VAL A 295 -12.97 18.41 -2.19
N ASP A 296 -12.74 19.10 -1.08
CA ASP A 296 -13.79 19.56 -0.15
C ASP A 296 -14.45 20.87 -0.61
N ALA A 297 -14.52 21.08 -1.93
CA ALA A 297 -15.19 22.21 -2.55
C ALA A 297 -15.95 21.76 -3.81
N LEU A 298 -17.06 22.45 -4.08
CA LEU A 298 -17.84 22.30 -5.32
C LEU A 298 -17.39 23.32 -6.35
N CYS A 299 -17.27 22.88 -7.60
CA CYS A 299 -17.04 23.73 -8.77
C CYS A 299 -18.33 23.85 -9.60
N THR A 300 -18.39 24.83 -10.50
CA THR A 300 -19.54 25.08 -11.39
C THR A 300 -19.83 23.90 -12.32
N ASP A 301 -18.82 23.11 -12.64
CA ASP A 301 -18.89 21.88 -13.43
C ASP A 301 -18.90 20.60 -12.57
N GLY A 302 -19.12 20.74 -11.26
CA GLY A 302 -19.33 19.64 -10.32
C GLY A 302 -18.15 19.36 -9.40
N ARG A 303 -18.15 18.17 -8.78
CA ARG A 303 -17.10 17.80 -7.82
C ARG A 303 -15.87 17.26 -8.53
N HIS A 304 -14.71 17.72 -8.10
CA HIS A 304 -13.41 17.30 -8.60
C HIS A 304 -12.64 16.47 -7.57
N ALA A 305 -11.72 15.66 -8.08
CA ALA A 305 -10.67 15.00 -7.30
C ALA A 305 -9.33 15.71 -7.54
N ILE A 306 -8.49 15.70 -6.51
CA ILE A 306 -7.11 16.16 -6.58
C ILE A 306 -6.19 14.95 -6.51
N TYR A 307 -5.32 14.82 -7.50
CA TYR A 307 -4.22 13.89 -7.52
C TYR A 307 -2.98 14.61 -6.99
N VAL A 308 -2.28 13.98 -6.05
CA VAL A 308 -1.10 14.55 -5.38
C VAL A 308 0.11 13.70 -5.67
N CYS A 309 1.21 14.34 -6.04
CA CYS A 309 2.52 13.74 -6.06
C CYS A 309 3.44 14.46 -5.07
N LEU A 310 4.03 13.72 -4.15
CA LEU A 310 4.89 14.22 -3.09
C LEU A 310 6.26 13.54 -3.16
N ASP A 311 7.33 14.33 -3.27
CA ASP A 311 8.69 13.84 -3.10
C ASP A 311 9.03 13.71 -1.61
N ILE A 312 9.42 12.52 -1.16
CA ILE A 312 9.55 12.22 0.28
C ILE A 312 10.76 12.93 0.91
N ALA A 313 11.87 13.06 0.19
CA ALA A 313 13.09 13.66 0.72
C ALA A 313 12.92 15.17 0.94
N THR A 314 12.42 15.86 -0.07
CA THR A 314 12.33 17.33 -0.09
C THR A 314 10.98 17.86 0.36
N ARG A 315 9.94 17.02 0.41
CA ARG A 315 8.55 17.40 0.64
C ARG A 315 7.97 18.37 -0.39
N ARG A 316 8.62 18.56 -1.53
CA ARG A 316 8.01 19.30 -2.65
C ARG A 316 6.79 18.53 -3.16
N MET A 317 5.75 19.25 -3.56
CA MET A 317 4.51 18.64 -4.02
C MET A 317 3.99 19.28 -5.31
N THR A 318 3.27 18.48 -6.09
CA THR A 318 2.52 18.96 -7.27
C THR A 318 1.17 18.28 -7.26
N LEU A 319 0.16 19.00 -7.74
CA LEU A 319 -1.21 18.51 -7.75
C LEU A 319 -1.84 18.68 -9.13
N LEU A 320 -2.76 17.77 -9.45
CA LEU A 320 -3.58 17.81 -10.66
C LEU A 320 -5.06 17.64 -10.30
N VAL A 321 -5.90 18.53 -10.81
CA VAL A 321 -7.35 18.50 -10.70
C VAL A 321 -7.90 17.63 -11.82
N SER A 322 -8.78 16.69 -11.47
CA SER A 322 -9.51 15.87 -12.43
C SER A 322 -10.96 15.71 -12.01
N ARG A 323 -11.88 15.79 -12.97
CA ARG A 323 -13.32 15.58 -12.72
C ARG A 323 -13.67 14.14 -12.41
N THR A 324 -12.88 13.18 -12.89
CA THR A 324 -13.14 11.74 -12.76
C THR A 324 -11.88 10.98 -12.41
N PRO A 325 -11.96 9.97 -11.53
CA PRO A 325 -10.84 9.08 -11.28
C PRO A 325 -10.50 8.28 -12.55
N ARG A 326 -9.30 8.50 -13.13
CA ARG A 326 -8.83 7.81 -14.34
C ARG A 326 -7.31 7.65 -14.35
N ALA A 327 -6.82 6.57 -14.94
CA ALA A 327 -5.39 6.34 -15.20
C ALA A 327 -4.73 7.49 -15.99
N SER A 328 -5.47 8.17 -16.88
CA SER A 328 -4.97 9.34 -17.61
C SER A 328 -4.65 10.53 -16.70
N ALA A 329 -5.38 10.71 -15.59
CA ALA A 329 -5.09 11.77 -14.62
C ALA A 329 -3.78 11.48 -13.87
N VAL A 330 -3.52 10.20 -13.53
CA VAL A 330 -2.22 9.78 -12.97
C VAL A 330 -1.09 10.08 -13.94
N ALA A 331 -1.27 9.73 -15.22
CA ALA A 331 -0.29 9.98 -16.28
C ALA A 331 0.03 11.48 -16.42
N LEU A 332 -0.98 12.35 -16.43
CA LEU A 332 -0.81 13.81 -16.50
C LEU A 332 -0.17 14.39 -15.23
N LEU A 333 -0.49 13.89 -14.05
CA LEU A 333 0.14 14.30 -12.79
C LEU A 333 1.65 13.98 -12.84
N ILE A 334 2.00 12.76 -13.26
CA ILE A 334 3.38 12.33 -13.37
C ILE A 334 4.11 13.11 -14.46
N ARG A 335 3.47 13.40 -15.59
CA ARG A 335 4.03 14.30 -16.63
C ARG A 335 4.44 15.63 -16.00
N LYS A 336 3.51 16.28 -15.31
CA LYS A 336 3.72 17.57 -14.65
C LYS A 336 4.87 17.50 -13.65
N ALA A 337 4.94 16.43 -12.86
CA ALA A 337 6.03 16.21 -11.91
C ALA A 337 7.38 16.01 -12.61
N ILE A 338 7.47 15.15 -13.63
CA ILE A 338 8.72 14.84 -14.34
C ILE A 338 9.28 16.08 -15.05
N LEU A 339 8.43 16.89 -15.67
CA LEU A 339 8.90 18.12 -16.32
C LEU A 339 9.46 19.13 -15.31
N ALA A 340 8.87 19.19 -14.11
CA ALA A 340 9.34 20.11 -13.07
C ALA A 340 10.57 19.58 -12.32
N TRP A 341 10.65 18.27 -12.10
CA TRP A 341 11.53 17.68 -11.09
C TRP A 341 12.51 16.63 -11.62
N GLY A 342 12.29 16.12 -12.83
CA GLY A 342 12.96 14.94 -13.38
C GLY A 342 12.32 13.61 -12.98
N VAL A 343 12.90 12.51 -13.46
CA VAL A 343 12.41 11.14 -13.28
C VAL A 343 12.77 10.58 -11.91
N PRO A 344 11.80 9.97 -11.17
CA PRO A 344 12.05 9.31 -9.90
C PRO A 344 12.59 7.89 -10.06
N ASP A 345 13.23 7.37 -9.00
CA ASP A 345 13.62 5.95 -8.94
C ASP A 345 12.41 5.07 -8.65
N LEU A 346 11.63 5.46 -7.64
CA LEU A 346 10.52 4.67 -7.11
C LEU A 346 9.28 5.55 -6.93
N ILE A 347 8.13 5.02 -7.34
CA ILE A 347 6.82 5.56 -7.03
C ILE A 347 6.08 4.59 -6.13
N LYS A 348 5.63 5.07 -4.96
CA LYS A 348 4.76 4.33 -4.06
C LYS A 348 3.33 4.83 -4.14
N THR A 349 2.40 3.92 -4.36
CA THR A 349 0.97 4.22 -4.56
C THR A 349 0.06 3.16 -3.95
N ASP A 350 -1.24 3.43 -3.95
CA ASP A 350 -2.24 2.50 -3.46
C ASP A 350 -2.63 1.47 -4.54
N ASN A 351 -3.46 0.49 -4.16
CA ASN A 351 -4.00 -0.47 -5.11
C ASN A 351 -5.20 0.07 -5.91
N GLY A 352 -5.38 1.39 -5.97
CA GLY A 352 -6.45 2.03 -6.71
C GLY A 352 -6.38 1.65 -8.18
N SER A 353 -7.55 1.45 -8.79
CA SER A 353 -7.66 0.97 -10.18
C SER A 353 -6.95 1.88 -11.19
N ASP A 354 -6.88 3.17 -10.90
CA ASP A 354 -6.21 4.17 -11.74
C ASP A 354 -4.68 3.99 -11.74
N PHE A 355 -4.12 3.61 -10.60
CA PHE A 355 -2.68 3.46 -10.38
C PHE A 355 -2.16 2.08 -10.78
N VAL A 356 -3.03 1.05 -10.74
CA VAL A 356 -2.71 -0.33 -11.11
C VAL A 356 -2.95 -0.62 -12.61
N ALA A 357 -3.54 0.34 -13.34
CA ALA A 357 -3.83 0.21 -14.77
C ALA A 357 -2.60 -0.19 -15.60
N ARG A 358 -2.81 -1.05 -16.61
CA ARG A 358 -1.74 -1.57 -17.48
C ARG A 358 -0.95 -0.45 -18.18
N ASP A 359 -1.63 0.63 -18.53
CA ASP A 359 -1.02 1.78 -19.20
C ASP A 359 -0.08 2.55 -18.25
N THR A 360 -0.48 2.73 -16.99
CA THR A 360 0.34 3.33 -15.93
C THR A 360 1.60 2.49 -15.67
N LYS A 361 1.46 1.16 -15.57
CA LYS A 361 2.61 0.25 -15.43
C LYS A 361 3.57 0.32 -16.62
N ARG A 362 3.03 0.40 -17.84
CA ARG A 362 3.83 0.52 -19.08
C ARG A 362 4.59 1.85 -19.14
N LEU A 363 3.93 2.95 -18.77
CA LEU A 363 4.53 4.28 -18.68
C LEU A 363 5.74 4.25 -17.73
N PHE A 364 5.54 3.76 -16.50
CA PHE A 364 6.62 3.69 -15.51
C PHE A 364 7.75 2.75 -15.93
N GLY A 365 7.44 1.60 -16.52
CA GLY A 365 8.46 0.71 -17.10
C GLY A 365 9.28 1.38 -18.21
N SER A 366 8.63 2.13 -19.11
CA SER A 366 9.30 2.86 -20.21
C SER A 366 10.21 3.98 -19.70
N LEU A 367 9.89 4.55 -18.55
CA LEU A 367 10.68 5.61 -17.89
C LEU A 367 11.74 5.05 -16.93
N GLY A 368 11.80 3.73 -16.74
CA GLY A 368 12.70 3.10 -15.75
C GLY A 368 12.37 3.50 -14.31
N ILE A 369 11.08 3.62 -14.00
CA ILE A 369 10.55 3.93 -12.67
C ILE A 369 10.01 2.64 -12.05
N GLU A 370 10.52 2.30 -10.86
CA GLU A 370 10.00 1.19 -10.07
C GLU A 370 8.67 1.58 -9.40
N ILE A 371 7.79 0.59 -9.17
CA ILE A 371 6.48 0.81 -8.56
C ILE A 371 6.36 -0.07 -7.31
N GLU A 372 6.03 0.55 -6.19
CA GLU A 372 5.69 -0.14 -4.95
C GLU A 372 4.22 0.09 -4.61
N LEU A 373 3.44 -0.99 -4.53
CA LEU A 373 2.05 -0.95 -4.12
C LEU A 373 1.95 -1.12 -2.60
N SER A 374 1.11 -0.31 -1.95
CA SER A 374 0.83 -0.51 -0.53
C SER A 374 0.09 -1.81 -0.25
N ASP A 375 0.43 -2.44 0.87
CA ASP A 375 -0.29 -3.64 1.33
C ASP A 375 -1.77 -3.33 1.58
N PRO A 376 -2.68 -4.28 1.25
CA PRO A 376 -4.09 -4.15 1.60
C PRO A 376 -4.28 -3.85 3.09
N TYR A 377 -5.16 -2.89 3.40
CA TYR A 377 -5.50 -2.47 4.77
C TYR A 377 -4.35 -1.87 5.60
N GLN A 378 -3.25 -1.41 4.98
CA GLN A 378 -2.15 -0.71 5.66
C GLN A 378 -1.97 0.75 5.17
N PRO A 379 -2.91 1.67 5.48
CA PRO A 379 -2.85 3.07 5.01
C PRO A 379 -1.60 3.80 5.52
N GLN A 380 -1.03 3.39 6.67
CA GLN A 380 0.14 4.06 7.24
C GLN A 380 1.38 4.05 6.33
N GLN A 381 1.45 3.13 5.36
CA GLN A 381 2.55 3.07 4.41
C GLN A 381 2.63 4.31 3.49
N LYS A 382 1.54 5.08 3.39
CA LYS A 382 1.43 6.33 2.60
C LYS A 382 1.11 7.56 3.45
N ALA A 383 1.45 7.53 4.74
CA ALA A 383 1.15 8.59 5.69
C ALA A 383 1.70 9.99 5.31
N HIS A 384 2.71 10.07 4.43
CA HIS A 384 3.26 11.37 3.99
C HIS A 384 2.37 12.04 2.95
N VAL A 385 1.93 11.33 1.91
CA VAL A 385 1.02 11.87 0.91
C VAL A 385 -0.38 12.11 1.48
N GLU A 386 -0.87 11.24 2.38
CA GLU A 386 -2.13 11.48 3.09
C GLU A 386 -2.07 12.77 3.93
N ARG A 387 -0.95 13.03 4.60
CA ARG A 387 -0.72 14.29 5.33
C ARG A 387 -0.64 15.48 4.37
N ALA A 388 -0.03 15.33 3.20
CA ALA A 388 0.03 16.39 2.19
C ALA A 388 -1.37 16.75 1.67
N ILE A 389 -2.21 15.75 1.36
CA ILE A 389 -3.62 15.94 1.02
C ILE A 389 -4.34 16.66 2.16
N GLY A 390 -4.17 16.20 3.40
CA GLY A 390 -4.76 16.87 4.57
C GLY A 390 -4.33 18.32 4.69
N THR A 391 -3.05 18.63 4.43
CA THR A 391 -2.53 20.01 4.45
C THR A 391 -3.20 20.86 3.37
N PHE A 392 -3.33 20.34 2.15
CA PHE A 392 -4.04 21.01 1.07
C PHE A 392 -5.51 21.28 1.42
N GLN A 393 -6.23 20.29 1.95
CA GLN A 393 -7.64 20.45 2.29
C GLN A 393 -7.84 21.51 3.39
N HIS A 394 -7.08 21.44 4.48
CA HIS A 394 -7.27 22.34 5.61
C HIS A 394 -6.80 23.77 5.33
N ASP A 395 -5.80 23.95 4.45
CA ASP A 395 -5.23 25.28 4.16
C ASP A 395 -5.80 25.89 2.87
N CYS A 396 -5.76 25.17 1.75
CA CYS A 396 -6.25 25.70 0.47
C CYS A 396 -7.77 25.55 0.33
N ALA A 397 -8.32 24.35 0.57
CA ALA A 397 -9.72 24.08 0.23
C ALA A 397 -10.69 24.88 1.11
N THR A 398 -10.33 25.16 2.36
CA THR A 398 -11.10 26.01 3.28
C THR A 398 -11.25 27.46 2.80
N LEU A 399 -10.34 27.94 1.94
CA LEU A 399 -10.37 29.27 1.35
C LEU A 399 -11.18 29.33 0.04
N LEU A 400 -11.58 28.18 -0.52
CA LEU A 400 -12.23 28.13 -1.81
C LEU A 400 -13.70 28.57 -1.73
N PRO A 401 -14.19 29.37 -2.70
CA PRO A 401 -15.62 29.50 -2.94
C PRO A 401 -16.18 28.12 -3.30
N GLY A 402 -17.30 27.72 -2.70
CA GLY A 402 -17.84 26.37 -2.84
C GLY A 402 -17.37 25.36 -1.79
N PHE A 403 -16.59 25.74 -0.77
CA PHE A 403 -16.17 24.83 0.32
C PHE A 403 -17.37 24.17 1.02
N VAL A 404 -17.32 22.85 1.16
CA VAL A 404 -18.40 22.02 1.73
C VAL A 404 -18.04 21.36 3.06
N GLY A 405 -16.86 21.58 3.61
CA GLY A 405 -16.44 20.96 4.87
C GLY A 405 -15.69 19.63 4.70
N HIS A 406 -14.88 19.27 5.70
CA HIS A 406 -14.03 18.07 5.71
C HIS A 406 -14.76 16.79 6.12
N SER A 407 -16.01 16.90 6.57
CA SER A 407 -16.81 15.79 7.03
C SER A 407 -18.30 15.98 6.71
N VAL A 408 -19.07 14.90 6.77
CA VAL A 408 -20.53 14.95 6.59
C VAL A 408 -21.18 15.87 7.63
N ALA A 409 -20.67 15.88 8.86
CA ALA A 409 -21.15 16.77 9.92
C ALA A 409 -20.84 18.24 9.62
N ASP A 410 -19.62 18.54 9.14
CA ASP A 410 -19.24 19.90 8.75
C ASP A 410 -20.08 20.37 7.58
N ARG A 411 -20.29 19.50 6.59
CA ARG A 411 -21.15 19.77 5.44
C ARG A 411 -22.57 20.10 5.87
N SER A 412 -23.17 19.25 6.70
CA SER A 412 -24.52 19.48 7.24
C SER A 412 -24.58 20.76 8.07
N ALA A 413 -23.53 21.10 8.83
CA ALA A 413 -23.46 22.35 9.59
C ALA A 413 -23.33 23.59 8.69
N ILE A 414 -22.56 23.52 7.59
CA ILE A 414 -22.44 24.58 6.59
C ILE A 414 -23.77 24.74 5.85
N GLU A 415 -24.37 23.63 5.40
CA GLU A 415 -25.72 23.59 4.79
C GLU A 415 -26.77 24.20 5.73
N SER A 416 -26.71 23.90 7.03
CA SER A 416 -27.64 24.43 8.03
C SER A 416 -27.45 25.93 8.30
N ARG A 417 -26.20 26.43 8.30
CA ARG A 417 -25.92 27.87 8.45
C ARG A 417 -26.38 28.66 7.22
N LYS A 418 -26.23 28.08 6.04
CA LYS A 418 -26.56 28.74 4.77
C LYS A 418 -28.03 28.53 4.35
N SER A 419 -28.68 27.46 4.79
CA SER A 419 -30.14 27.29 4.65
C SER A 419 -30.95 28.27 5.50
N PHE A 420 -30.36 28.82 6.57
CA PHE A 420 -30.91 29.98 7.26
C PHE A 420 -30.94 31.23 6.36
N ALA A 421 -29.95 31.40 5.48
CA ALA A 421 -29.94 32.45 4.46
C ALA A 421 -30.83 32.10 3.24
N ALA A 422 -30.97 30.81 2.91
CA ALA A 422 -31.78 30.30 1.79
C ALA A 422 -33.31 30.26 2.02
N ARG A 423 -33.83 30.88 3.10
CA ARG A 423 -35.28 31.13 3.26
C ARG A 423 -35.87 32.03 2.14
N LEU A 424 -35.05 32.42 1.15
CA LEU A 424 -35.40 33.16 -0.06
C LEU A 424 -35.30 32.34 -1.37
N GLY A 425 -35.25 31.00 -1.33
CA GLY A 425 -35.51 30.15 -2.51
C GLY A 425 -34.37 30.03 -3.54
N GLU A 426 -33.11 30.10 -3.13
CA GLU A 426 -31.95 29.94 -4.03
C GLU A 426 -31.49 28.47 -4.19
N LYS A 427 -30.87 28.15 -5.34
CA LYS A 427 -30.28 26.82 -5.66
C LYS A 427 -29.02 26.52 -4.83
N ASP A 428 -28.66 25.24 -4.67
CA ASP A 428 -27.47 24.78 -3.92
C ASP A 428 -26.16 25.46 -4.33
N GLU A 429 -25.98 25.78 -5.62
CA GLU A 429 -24.80 26.47 -6.16
C GLU A 429 -24.64 27.89 -5.58
N ALA A 430 -25.73 28.63 -5.44
CA ALA A 430 -25.75 29.94 -4.79
C ALA A 430 -25.53 29.81 -3.28
N THR A 431 -26.08 28.74 -2.67
CA THR A 431 -25.88 28.43 -1.24
C THR A 431 -24.40 28.23 -0.94
N PHE A 432 -23.64 27.47 -1.74
CA PHE A 432 -22.21 27.26 -1.46
C PHE A 432 -21.30 28.38 -1.98
N GLY A 433 -21.82 29.34 -2.74
CA GLY A 433 -21.02 30.37 -3.40
C GLY A 433 -20.10 29.75 -4.45
N VAL A 434 -20.61 28.79 -5.21
CA VAL A 434 -19.85 28.07 -6.23
C VAL A 434 -19.57 29.03 -7.40
N SER A 435 -18.29 29.33 -7.65
CA SER A 435 -17.89 30.26 -8.71
C SER A 435 -16.72 29.79 -9.57
N LEU A 436 -15.99 28.76 -9.14
CA LEU A 436 -14.82 28.26 -9.86
C LEU A 436 -15.21 27.08 -10.75
N SER A 437 -14.69 27.03 -11.97
CA SER A 437 -14.62 25.82 -12.77
C SER A 437 -13.46 24.91 -12.32
N GLY A 438 -13.41 23.67 -12.82
CA GLY A 438 -12.25 22.79 -12.61
C GLY A 438 -10.92 23.39 -13.09
N GLU A 439 -10.93 24.18 -14.17
CA GLU A 439 -9.74 24.86 -14.69
C GLU A 439 -9.30 26.01 -13.76
N ASP A 440 -10.25 26.81 -13.28
CA ASP A 440 -9.96 27.86 -12.29
C ASP A 440 -9.39 27.26 -11.00
N LEU A 441 -9.95 26.11 -10.58
CA LEU A 441 -9.45 25.36 -9.43
C LEU A 441 -8.01 24.91 -9.65
N GLN A 442 -7.66 24.38 -10.83
CA GLN A 442 -6.28 24.00 -11.15
C GLN A 442 -5.32 25.20 -11.02
N ALA A 443 -5.71 26.37 -11.51
CA ALA A 443 -4.90 27.59 -11.41
C ALA A 443 -4.74 28.06 -9.94
N VAL A 444 -5.78 27.94 -9.12
CA VAL A 444 -5.70 28.23 -7.68
C VAL A 444 -4.75 27.26 -6.97
N VAL A 445 -4.89 25.97 -7.25
CA VAL A 445 -4.04 24.91 -6.71
C VAL A 445 -2.56 25.16 -7.04
N ASP A 446 -2.25 25.51 -8.29
CA ASP A 446 -0.88 25.74 -8.72
C ASP A 446 -0.24 26.95 -8.04
N ARG A 447 -1.02 28.03 -7.85
CA ARG A 447 -0.57 29.17 -7.05
C ARG A 447 -0.33 28.78 -5.60
N TRP A 448 -1.24 28.00 -5.01
CA TRP A 448 -1.10 27.55 -3.63
C TRP A 448 0.15 26.69 -3.44
N VAL A 449 0.43 25.76 -4.36
CA VAL A 449 1.68 24.97 -4.37
C VAL A 449 2.90 25.86 -4.36
N GLY A 450 2.92 26.90 -5.20
CA GLY A 450 4.01 27.88 -5.21
C GLY A 450 4.25 28.54 -3.85
N THR A 451 3.19 28.79 -3.07
CA THR A 451 3.33 29.29 -1.69
C THR A 451 3.76 28.21 -0.71
N TYR A 452 3.28 26.97 -0.86
CA TYR A 452 3.65 25.83 -0.03
C TYR A 452 5.14 25.53 -0.11
N GLU A 453 5.70 25.54 -1.32
CA GLU A 453 7.13 25.29 -1.60
C GLU A 453 8.07 26.26 -0.86
N GLN A 454 7.57 27.43 -0.47
CA GLN A 454 8.33 28.49 0.22
C GLN A 454 8.10 28.52 1.73
N ARG A 455 7.24 27.66 2.28
CA ARG A 455 6.98 27.64 3.73
C ARG A 455 7.99 26.74 4.45
N PRO A 456 8.50 27.14 5.64
CA PRO A 456 9.33 26.30 6.48
C PRO A 456 8.61 25.03 6.96
N HIS A 457 9.25 23.87 6.83
CA HIS A 457 8.68 22.58 7.23
C HIS A 457 9.40 21.99 8.44
N SER A 458 8.66 21.63 9.49
CA SER A 458 9.23 20.97 10.67
C SER A 458 9.88 19.62 10.34
N GLY A 459 9.30 18.88 9.39
CA GLY A 459 9.86 17.64 8.86
C GLY A 459 11.19 17.82 8.10
N LEU A 460 11.54 19.05 7.74
CA LEU A 460 12.80 19.45 7.09
C LEU A 460 13.66 20.33 8.02
N LYS A 461 13.45 20.24 9.34
CA LYS A 461 14.18 21.05 10.34
C LYS A 461 14.08 22.56 10.08
N GLY A 462 12.96 23.03 9.53
CA GLY A 462 12.72 24.44 9.23
C GLY A 462 13.16 24.90 7.84
N ALA A 463 13.76 24.04 7.02
CA ALA A 463 13.99 24.35 5.61
C ALA A 463 12.66 24.34 4.82
N THR A 464 12.63 25.07 3.70
CA THR A 464 11.50 25.04 2.76
C THR A 464 11.68 23.88 1.77
N PRO A 465 10.60 23.31 1.22
CA PRO A 465 10.71 22.30 0.16
C PRO A 465 11.56 22.73 -1.03
N ALA A 466 11.40 23.98 -1.49
CA ALA A 466 12.21 24.55 -2.57
C ALA A 466 13.71 24.58 -2.22
N LEU A 467 14.05 24.98 -0.98
CA LEU A 467 15.45 25.01 -0.52
C LEU A 467 16.03 23.59 -0.41
N ALA A 468 15.27 22.65 0.15
CA ALA A 468 15.71 21.26 0.27
C ALA A 468 15.99 20.62 -1.09
N ALA A 469 15.16 20.91 -2.10
CA ALA A 469 15.40 20.47 -3.47
C ALA A 469 16.64 21.14 -4.09
N ALA A 470 16.79 22.46 -3.91
CA ALA A 470 17.91 23.22 -4.47
C ALA A 470 19.28 22.88 -3.82
N GLN A 471 19.28 22.37 -2.59
CA GLN A 471 20.50 21.99 -1.87
C GLN A 471 21.06 20.62 -2.28
N SER A 472 20.27 19.77 -2.94
CA SER A 472 20.76 18.45 -3.36
C SER A 472 21.73 18.57 -4.53
N ALA A 473 22.84 17.84 -4.45
CA ALA A 473 23.80 17.68 -5.53
C ALA A 473 23.44 16.51 -6.48
N ARG A 474 22.30 15.84 -6.25
CA ARG A 474 21.90 14.67 -7.03
C ARG A 474 21.67 15.05 -8.50
N PRO A 475 22.30 14.35 -9.46
CA PRO A 475 22.01 14.54 -10.87
C PRO A 475 20.53 14.25 -11.19
N ILE A 476 19.86 15.20 -11.81
CA ILE A 476 18.46 15.06 -12.20
C ILE A 476 18.38 14.33 -13.55
N ARG A 477 17.62 13.23 -13.58
CA ARG A 477 17.31 12.50 -14.81
C ARG A 477 16.18 13.23 -15.54
N HIS A 478 16.45 13.76 -16.72
CA HIS A 478 15.45 14.42 -17.55
C HIS A 478 15.01 13.53 -18.71
N VAL A 479 13.78 13.76 -19.16
CA VAL A 479 13.22 13.15 -20.37
C VAL A 479 12.80 14.29 -21.28
N ASP A 480 13.06 14.13 -22.58
CA ASP A 480 12.58 15.07 -23.59
C ASP A 480 11.05 15.19 -23.52
N GLU A 481 10.53 16.41 -23.55
CA GLU A 481 9.10 16.67 -23.38
C GLU A 481 8.26 15.95 -24.45
N ARG A 482 8.72 15.94 -25.70
CA ARG A 482 8.00 15.27 -26.79
C ARG A 482 8.06 13.75 -26.64
N ALA A 483 9.19 13.20 -26.20
CA ALA A 483 9.30 11.78 -25.90
C ALA A 483 8.34 11.38 -24.76
N LEU A 484 8.23 12.21 -23.72
CA LEU A 484 7.30 11.99 -22.62
C LEU A 484 5.84 12.06 -23.10
N ASP A 485 5.49 13.03 -23.95
CA ASP A 485 4.15 13.14 -24.55
C ASP A 485 3.78 11.88 -25.35
N LEU A 486 4.71 11.37 -26.17
CA LEU A 486 4.51 10.12 -26.91
C LEU A 486 4.28 8.93 -25.97
N LEU A 487 5.00 8.83 -24.85
CA LEU A 487 4.83 7.73 -23.89
C LEU A 487 3.48 7.78 -23.15
N LEU A 488 2.93 8.98 -22.97
CA LEU A 488 1.65 9.24 -22.31
C LEU A 488 0.44 9.06 -23.24
N MET A 489 0.65 9.02 -24.56
CA MET A 489 -0.41 8.79 -25.53
C MET A 489 -1.15 7.48 -25.29
N SER A 490 -2.46 7.52 -25.50
CA SER A 490 -3.36 6.40 -25.22
C SER A 490 -3.00 5.17 -26.05
N VAL A 491 -3.16 4.01 -25.42
CA VAL A 491 -2.84 2.70 -26.00
C VAL A 491 -4.16 1.91 -26.17
N PRO A 492 -4.93 2.18 -27.23
CA PRO A 492 -6.27 1.62 -27.37
C PRO A 492 -6.25 0.08 -27.37
N GLY A 493 -7.17 -0.54 -26.63
CA GLY A 493 -7.38 -2.00 -26.61
C GLY A 493 -6.12 -2.85 -26.40
N GLY A 494 -5.25 -2.48 -25.46
CA GLY A 494 -4.06 -3.27 -25.08
C GLY A 494 -2.79 -3.02 -25.92
N GLY A 495 -2.91 -2.25 -27.02
CA GLY A 495 -1.78 -1.63 -27.72
C GLY A 495 -1.22 -2.38 -28.91
N THR A 496 -1.15 -3.71 -28.86
CA THR A 496 -0.64 -4.48 -30.00
C THR A 496 -1.71 -4.58 -31.08
N ARG A 497 -1.35 -4.29 -32.32
CA ARG A 497 -2.21 -4.38 -33.51
C ARG A 497 -1.43 -5.00 -34.66
N ARG A 498 -2.14 -5.70 -35.53
CA ARG A 498 -1.58 -6.20 -36.78
C ARG A 498 -1.92 -5.24 -37.90
N VAL A 499 -0.91 -4.80 -38.65
CA VAL A 499 -1.09 -3.96 -39.83
C VAL A 499 -1.78 -4.78 -40.92
N THR A 500 -2.83 -4.24 -41.52
CA THR A 500 -3.57 -4.88 -42.62
C THR A 500 -3.30 -4.16 -43.94
N SER A 501 -3.85 -4.66 -45.05
CA SER A 501 -3.81 -3.95 -46.34
C SER A 501 -4.53 -2.59 -46.32
N GLN A 502 -5.44 -2.38 -45.37
CA GLN A 502 -6.13 -1.11 -45.11
C GLN A 502 -5.40 -0.25 -44.05
N GLY A 503 -4.25 -0.70 -43.54
CA GLY A 503 -3.51 -0.07 -42.46
C GLY A 503 -3.86 -0.62 -41.08
N ILE A 504 -3.74 0.21 -40.05
CA ILE A 504 -3.97 -0.14 -38.64
C ILE A 504 -5.41 0.17 -38.25
N ARG A 505 -6.12 -0.81 -37.66
CA ARG A 505 -7.47 -0.59 -37.14
C ARG A 505 -7.46 -0.18 -35.65
N VAL A 506 -7.97 1.01 -35.35
CA VAL A 506 -8.11 1.55 -33.98
C VAL A 506 -9.51 2.13 -33.82
N ASN A 507 -10.22 1.74 -32.75
CA ASN A 507 -11.56 2.24 -32.41
C ASN A 507 -12.57 2.27 -33.58
N GLY A 508 -12.48 1.30 -34.49
CA GLY A 508 -13.34 1.19 -35.67
C GLY A 508 -12.86 1.96 -36.91
N ALA A 509 -11.88 2.87 -36.78
CA ALA A 509 -11.26 3.60 -37.89
C ALA A 509 -9.98 2.92 -38.40
N TYR A 510 -9.62 3.19 -39.65
CA TYR A 510 -8.41 2.69 -40.31
C TYR A 510 -7.40 3.81 -40.52
N TYR A 511 -6.17 3.58 -40.05
CA TYR A 511 -5.05 4.50 -40.17
C TYR A 511 -4.08 3.96 -41.21
N MET A 512 -3.91 4.68 -42.31
CA MET A 512 -3.07 4.27 -43.42
C MET A 512 -1.59 4.45 -43.08
N THR A 513 -0.80 3.39 -43.25
CA THR A 513 0.63 3.35 -42.91
C THR A 513 1.46 2.99 -44.15
N PRO A 514 1.93 3.98 -44.93
CA PRO A 514 2.59 3.69 -46.21
C PRO A 514 4.01 3.11 -46.05
N THR A 515 4.61 3.25 -44.87
CA THR A 515 5.96 2.77 -44.55
C THR A 515 5.97 1.42 -43.84
N ILE A 516 4.82 0.97 -43.31
CA ILE A 516 4.73 -0.25 -42.49
C ILE A 516 4.02 -1.32 -43.29
N LEU A 517 4.69 -2.45 -43.51
CA LEU A 517 4.16 -3.52 -44.34
C LEU A 517 2.99 -4.25 -43.64
N PRO A 518 1.95 -4.64 -44.41
CA PRO A 518 0.89 -5.51 -43.90
C PRO A 518 1.45 -6.82 -43.32
N GLY A 519 0.84 -7.30 -42.24
CA GLY A 519 1.24 -8.49 -41.50
C GLY A 519 2.14 -8.20 -40.29
N THR A 520 2.75 -7.02 -40.22
CA THR A 520 3.60 -6.58 -39.10
C THR A 520 2.77 -6.38 -37.83
N GLU A 521 3.27 -6.87 -36.70
CA GLU A 521 2.72 -6.55 -35.38
C GLU A 521 3.35 -5.28 -34.83
N VAL A 522 2.52 -4.36 -34.36
CA VAL A 522 2.95 -3.03 -33.90
C VAL A 522 2.28 -2.65 -32.60
N LEU A 523 2.99 -1.94 -31.74
CA LEU A 523 2.42 -1.18 -30.64
C LEU A 523 1.94 0.17 -31.16
N VAL A 524 0.65 0.46 -30.99
CA VAL A 524 0.03 1.70 -31.46
C VAL A 524 -0.24 2.65 -30.30
N ARG A 525 0.18 3.89 -30.49
CA ARG A 525 -0.12 5.02 -29.60
C ARG A 525 -0.92 6.05 -30.37
N MET A 526 -2.03 6.50 -29.80
CA MET A 526 -2.94 7.46 -30.44
C MET A 526 -2.78 8.82 -29.79
N ASP A 527 -2.60 9.83 -30.63
CA ASP A 527 -2.51 11.22 -30.19
C ASP A 527 -3.89 11.70 -29.73
N SER A 528 -3.95 12.23 -28.51
CA SER A 528 -5.20 12.78 -27.95
C SER A 528 -5.55 14.15 -28.53
N SER A 529 -4.58 14.87 -29.09
CA SER A 529 -4.76 16.18 -29.72
C SER A 529 -5.12 16.08 -31.21
N ASP A 530 -4.71 14.99 -31.86
CA ASP A 530 -5.12 14.65 -33.23
C ASP A 530 -5.55 13.17 -33.30
N LEU A 531 -6.85 12.94 -33.16
CA LEU A 531 -7.43 11.59 -33.22
C LEU A 531 -7.24 10.91 -34.59
N GLY A 532 -6.85 11.65 -35.63
CA GLY A 532 -6.51 11.10 -36.93
C GLY A 532 -5.06 10.65 -37.08
N LEU A 533 -4.21 10.84 -36.06
CA LEU A 533 -2.81 10.43 -36.07
C LEU A 533 -2.53 9.31 -35.06
N VAL A 534 -1.81 8.29 -35.51
CA VAL A 534 -1.24 7.25 -34.65
C VAL A 534 0.25 7.08 -34.90
N TYR A 535 0.98 6.75 -33.84
CA TYR A 535 2.39 6.38 -33.88
C TYR A 535 2.52 4.88 -33.66
N ALA A 536 3.27 4.20 -34.52
CA ALA A 536 3.48 2.77 -34.47
C ALA A 536 4.93 2.45 -34.10
N PHE A 537 5.08 1.54 -33.14
CA PHE A 537 6.35 1.06 -32.62
C PHE A 537 6.42 -0.47 -32.74
N THR A 538 7.59 -1.05 -32.53
CA THR A 538 7.74 -2.49 -32.33
C THR A 538 6.87 -2.97 -31.16
N PRO A 539 6.49 -4.26 -31.08
CA PRO A 539 5.61 -4.76 -30.01
C PRO A 539 6.14 -4.53 -28.58
N ASP A 540 7.46 -4.50 -28.40
CA ASP A 540 8.16 -4.17 -27.15
C ASP A 540 8.28 -2.65 -26.90
N GLY A 541 7.98 -1.82 -27.90
CA GLY A 541 8.04 -0.36 -27.83
C GLY A 541 9.45 0.23 -27.99
N ALA A 542 10.45 -0.59 -28.34
CA ALA A 542 11.85 -0.15 -28.43
C ALA A 542 12.16 0.70 -29.68
N GLU A 543 11.54 0.41 -30.82
CA GLU A 543 11.82 1.11 -32.08
C GLU A 543 10.55 1.73 -32.68
N HIS A 544 10.66 2.96 -33.20
CA HIS A 544 9.59 3.64 -33.93
C HIS A 544 9.56 3.18 -35.39
N LEU A 545 8.43 2.65 -35.84
CA LEU A 545 8.24 2.07 -37.18
C LEU A 545 7.61 3.06 -38.18
N GLY A 546 6.89 4.07 -37.68
CA GLY A 546 6.26 5.09 -38.51
C GLY A 546 4.91 5.55 -37.97
N CYS A 547 4.24 6.42 -38.71
CA CYS A 547 2.93 6.94 -38.36
C CYS A 547 1.82 6.39 -39.26
N GLY A 548 0.61 6.34 -38.71
CA GLY A 548 -0.62 6.06 -39.44
C GLY A 548 -1.52 7.29 -39.44
N ILE A 549 -2.10 7.61 -40.58
CA ILE A 549 -3.00 8.76 -40.75
C ILE A 549 -4.38 8.26 -41.14
N CYS A 550 -5.41 8.77 -40.46
CA CYS A 550 -6.81 8.57 -40.79
C CYS A 550 -7.37 9.87 -41.39
N PRO A 551 -7.46 9.99 -42.73
CA PRO A 551 -7.82 11.24 -43.40
C PRO A 551 -9.18 11.81 -42.94
N SER A 552 -10.16 10.94 -42.69
CA SER A 552 -11.48 11.33 -42.22
C SER A 552 -11.50 11.96 -40.82
N LEU A 553 -10.52 11.63 -39.97
CA LEU A 553 -10.40 12.19 -38.62
C LEU A 553 -9.41 13.37 -38.57
N SER A 554 -8.43 13.43 -39.47
CA SER A 554 -7.47 14.55 -39.59
C SER A 554 -7.97 15.71 -40.48
N GLY A 555 -9.20 15.65 -40.99
CA GLY A 555 -9.76 16.71 -41.85
C GLY A 555 -9.13 16.82 -43.25
N ILE A 556 -8.49 15.75 -43.72
CA ILE A 556 -7.85 15.66 -45.05
C ILE A 556 -8.82 14.99 -46.03
N ASP A 557 -8.88 15.46 -47.29
CA ASP A 557 -9.67 14.79 -48.33
C ASP A 557 -9.26 13.31 -48.48
N PRO A 558 -10.16 12.34 -48.16
CA PRO A 558 -9.84 10.92 -48.17
C PRO A 558 -9.40 10.39 -49.53
N ALA A 559 -9.93 10.93 -50.63
CA ALA A 559 -9.63 10.45 -51.98
C ALA A 559 -8.21 10.84 -52.42
N ALA A 560 -7.81 12.09 -52.18
CA ALA A 560 -6.47 12.58 -52.43
C ALA A 560 -5.42 11.87 -51.54
N ALA A 561 -5.72 11.68 -50.26
CA ALA A 561 -4.84 11.01 -49.31
C ALA A 561 -4.62 9.52 -49.66
N ALA A 562 -5.67 8.78 -50.01
CA ALA A 562 -5.56 7.38 -50.41
C ALA A 562 -4.70 7.21 -51.68
N LYS A 563 -4.83 8.13 -52.65
CA LYS A 563 -4.03 8.11 -53.89
C LYS A 563 -2.55 8.36 -53.61
N ALA A 564 -2.22 9.35 -52.79
CA ALA A 564 -0.85 9.68 -52.40
C ALA A 564 -0.18 8.55 -51.61
N MET A 565 -0.89 8.00 -50.61
CA MET A 565 -0.39 6.91 -49.76
C MET A 565 -0.19 5.61 -50.57
N LYS A 566 -1.09 5.30 -51.50
CA LYS A 566 -0.95 4.15 -52.40
C LYS A 566 0.24 4.29 -53.35
N SER A 567 0.52 5.50 -53.83
CA SER A 567 1.71 5.79 -54.64
C SER A 567 3.00 5.52 -53.85
N LEU A 568 3.07 6.01 -52.61
CA LEU A 568 4.23 5.84 -51.73
C LEU A 568 4.48 4.35 -51.38
N GLN A 569 3.43 3.61 -51.04
CA GLN A 569 3.52 2.18 -50.74
C GLN A 569 3.98 1.37 -51.96
N ASN A 570 3.47 1.71 -53.15
CA ASN A 570 3.86 1.06 -54.40
C ASN A 570 5.33 1.32 -54.73
N GLU A 571 5.83 2.53 -54.50
CA GLU A 571 7.25 2.89 -54.70
C GLU A 571 8.17 2.09 -53.76
N ILE A 572 7.84 2.04 -52.47
CA ILE A 572 8.60 1.27 -51.46
C ILE A 572 8.62 -0.23 -51.81
N THR A 573 7.47 -0.78 -52.17
CA THR A 573 7.36 -2.21 -52.51
C THR A 573 8.04 -2.54 -53.84
N ALA A 574 7.98 -1.63 -54.82
CA ALA A 574 8.66 -1.78 -56.10
C ALA A 574 10.19 -1.80 -55.95
N ASN A 575 10.75 -0.97 -55.08
CA ASN A 575 12.18 -0.95 -54.79
C ASN A 575 12.66 -2.26 -54.16
N GLY A 576 11.95 -2.79 -53.15
CA GLY A 576 12.26 -4.10 -52.56
C GLY A 576 12.10 -5.25 -53.56
N ALA A 577 11.03 -5.23 -54.36
CA ALA A 577 10.80 -6.22 -55.41
C ALA A 577 11.84 -6.15 -56.54
N ALA A 578 12.42 -4.98 -56.83
CA ALA A 578 13.48 -4.82 -57.83
C ALA A 578 14.78 -5.51 -57.40
N VAL A 579 15.17 -5.39 -56.13
CA VAL A 579 16.32 -6.12 -55.56
C VAL A 579 16.10 -7.63 -55.63
N ILE A 580 14.93 -8.11 -55.21
CA ILE A 580 14.58 -9.53 -55.25
C ILE A 580 14.50 -10.04 -56.70
N LYS A 581 13.92 -9.27 -57.63
CA LYS A 581 13.86 -9.64 -59.04
C LYS A 581 15.25 -9.63 -59.70
N ALA A 582 16.13 -8.70 -59.31
CA ALA A 582 17.52 -8.68 -59.77
C ALA A 582 18.28 -9.92 -59.28
N GLU A 583 18.07 -10.32 -58.02
CA GLU A 583 18.68 -11.52 -57.46
C GLU A 583 18.09 -12.81 -58.05
N ILE A 584 16.77 -12.88 -58.26
CA ILE A 584 16.12 -13.98 -59.00
C ILE A 584 16.66 -14.04 -60.43
N ARG A 585 16.85 -12.91 -61.12
CA ARG A 585 17.45 -12.87 -62.46
C ARG A 585 18.91 -13.35 -62.43
N ARG A 586 19.72 -12.93 -61.45
CA ARG A 586 21.09 -13.43 -61.24
C ARG A 586 21.08 -14.94 -61.03
N LEU A 587 20.21 -15.42 -60.16
CA LEU A 587 20.08 -16.84 -59.81
C LEU A 587 19.60 -17.69 -61.00
N LYS A 588 18.65 -17.19 -61.80
CA LYS A 588 18.17 -17.83 -63.04
C LYS A 588 19.18 -17.75 -64.19
N LYS A 589 20.05 -16.73 -64.23
CA LYS A 589 21.10 -16.61 -65.26
C LYS A 589 22.17 -17.70 -65.14
N ASN A 590 22.31 -18.30 -63.96
CA ASN A 590 23.27 -19.37 -63.68
C ASN A 590 22.73 -20.78 -64.02
N GLY A 591 21.64 -20.90 -64.77
CA GLY A 591 21.02 -22.18 -65.15
C GLY A 591 19.83 -22.58 -64.27
N ALA A 592 19.16 -23.68 -64.62
CA ALA A 592 17.98 -24.14 -63.89
C ALA A 592 18.35 -24.60 -62.47
N TYR A 593 17.52 -24.24 -61.48
CA TYR A 593 17.81 -24.52 -60.07
C TYR A 593 18.08 -26.01 -59.78
N HIS A 594 17.38 -26.91 -60.48
CA HIS A 594 17.51 -28.34 -60.30
C HIS A 594 18.88 -28.87 -60.74
N GLU A 595 19.43 -28.43 -61.87
CA GLU A 595 20.76 -28.87 -62.35
C GLU A 595 21.88 -28.45 -61.40
N ARG A 596 21.80 -27.23 -60.85
CA ARG A 596 22.82 -26.73 -59.90
C ARG A 596 22.76 -27.46 -58.56
N ILE A 597 21.56 -27.77 -58.09
CA ILE A 597 21.35 -28.54 -56.86
C ILE A 597 21.77 -30.00 -57.05
N LEU A 598 21.50 -30.58 -58.23
CA LEU A 598 21.96 -31.92 -58.62
C LEU A 598 23.48 -31.97 -58.76
N ALA A 599 24.12 -31.01 -59.42
CA ALA A 599 25.58 -30.93 -59.53
C ALA A 599 26.28 -30.79 -58.17
N VAL A 600 25.70 -30.05 -57.21
CA VAL A 600 26.20 -29.99 -55.83
C VAL A 600 25.96 -31.31 -55.08
N ARG A 601 24.86 -32.01 -55.36
CA ARG A 601 24.57 -33.33 -54.78
C ARG A 601 25.41 -34.45 -55.40
N GLU A 602 25.75 -34.36 -56.68
CA GLU A 602 26.67 -35.24 -57.41
C GLU A 602 28.12 -34.99 -56.99
N ALA A 603 28.51 -33.72 -56.77
CA ALA A 603 29.82 -33.38 -56.18
C ALA A 603 29.93 -33.77 -54.69
N ARG A 604 28.79 -33.91 -54.00
CA ARG A 604 28.70 -34.47 -52.64
C ARG A 604 28.45 -35.98 -52.63
N ALA A 605 28.16 -36.58 -53.78
CA ALA A 605 28.16 -38.02 -53.92
C ALA A 605 29.63 -38.46 -53.82
N PRO A 606 29.97 -39.33 -52.87
CA PRO A 606 31.37 -39.63 -52.60
C PRO A 606 31.98 -40.30 -53.84
N ASN A 607 33.05 -39.70 -54.37
CA ASN A 607 33.88 -40.27 -55.42
C ASN A 607 34.64 -41.48 -54.83
N VAL A 608 34.00 -42.64 -54.80
CA VAL A 608 34.59 -43.88 -54.27
C VAL A 608 35.15 -44.69 -55.45
N VAL A 609 36.44 -44.50 -55.73
CA VAL A 609 37.27 -45.62 -56.19
C VAL A 609 37.83 -46.29 -54.94
N ALA A 610 37.25 -47.42 -54.55
CA ALA A 610 37.83 -48.32 -53.56
C ALA A 610 38.64 -49.41 -54.28
N LEU A 611 39.94 -49.51 -53.97
CA LEU A 611 40.68 -50.77 -54.13
C LEU A 611 40.64 -51.56 -52.81
N PRO A 612 40.51 -52.90 -52.85
CA PRO A 612 39.57 -53.67 -52.04
C PRO A 612 40.09 -54.05 -50.64
N PRO A 613 39.17 -54.35 -49.69
CA PRO A 613 38.92 -55.75 -49.29
C PRO A 613 37.41 -56.10 -49.08
N ARG A 614 37.09 -57.40 -49.06
CA ARG A 614 35.73 -58.00 -49.14
C ARG A 614 35.16 -58.50 -47.80
N SER A 615 33.87 -58.23 -47.54
CA SER A 615 32.86 -59.07 -46.86
C SER A 615 31.58 -58.24 -46.58
N GLU A 616 30.33 -58.71 -46.58
CA GLU A 616 29.56 -59.76 -47.27
C GLU A 616 28.07 -59.38 -47.08
N GLN A 617 27.19 -59.64 -48.05
CA GLN A 617 25.80 -59.15 -48.10
C GLN A 617 24.82 -60.05 -47.33
N HIS A 618 23.91 -59.45 -46.55
CA HIS A 618 22.78 -60.16 -45.93
C HIS A 618 21.58 -60.16 -46.88
N THR A 619 21.24 -61.33 -47.42
CA THR A 619 20.00 -61.61 -48.15
C THR A 619 19.02 -62.34 -47.22
N THR A 620 17.72 -62.23 -47.50
CA THR A 620 16.68 -63.05 -46.87
C THR A 620 15.93 -63.84 -47.94
N PRO A 621 15.34 -65.00 -47.60
CA PRO A 621 14.59 -65.82 -48.57
C PRO A 621 13.44 -65.08 -49.27
N GLN A 622 12.87 -64.06 -48.62
CA GLN A 622 11.85 -63.19 -49.22
C GLN A 622 12.44 -62.22 -50.26
N ILE A 623 13.69 -61.78 -50.08
CA ILE A 623 14.45 -60.96 -51.04
C ILE A 623 14.84 -61.81 -52.25
N ASP A 624 15.23 -63.07 -52.05
CA ASP A 624 15.54 -63.99 -53.15
C ASP A 624 14.28 -64.39 -53.95
N ALA A 625 13.12 -64.56 -53.29
CA ALA A 625 11.84 -64.85 -53.94
C ALA A 625 11.29 -63.66 -54.76
N ALA A 626 11.49 -62.42 -54.28
CA ALA A 626 11.10 -61.20 -55.01
C ALA A 626 11.98 -60.95 -56.25
N ILE A 627 13.28 -61.28 -56.17
CA ILE A 627 14.23 -61.16 -57.28
C ILE A 627 14.01 -62.25 -58.34
N ALA A 628 13.56 -63.45 -57.94
CA ALA A 628 13.20 -64.53 -58.86
C ALA A 628 11.91 -64.24 -59.63
N ALA A 629 10.92 -63.58 -59.01
CA ALA A 629 9.68 -63.14 -59.68
C ALA A 629 9.93 -61.98 -60.68
N SER A 630 10.91 -61.11 -60.42
CA SER A 630 11.29 -60.00 -61.31
C SER A 630 12.05 -60.44 -62.58
N LYS A 631 12.52 -61.70 -62.68
CA LYS A 631 13.32 -62.21 -63.81
C LYS A 631 12.55 -63.11 -64.78
N ALA A 632 11.25 -63.35 -64.56
CA ALA A 632 10.39 -64.05 -65.52
C ALA A 632 9.70 -63.04 -66.46
N GLY A 633 10.46 -62.59 -67.48
CA GLY A 633 9.99 -61.99 -68.74
C GLY A 633 8.85 -60.97 -68.66
N GLU A 634 9.17 -59.70 -68.45
CA GLU A 634 8.27 -58.61 -68.88
C GLU A 634 8.41 -58.35 -70.39
N PRO A 635 7.29 -58.16 -71.12
CA PRO A 635 7.28 -57.87 -72.54
C PRO A 635 7.77 -56.46 -72.83
N VAL A 636 8.33 -56.28 -74.03
CA VAL A 636 8.80 -55.01 -74.61
C VAL A 636 7.77 -53.89 -74.36
N ARG A 637 8.17 -52.85 -73.62
CA ARG A 637 7.42 -51.59 -73.52
C ARG A 637 7.96 -50.61 -74.56
N THR A 638 7.11 -50.29 -75.53
CA THR A 638 7.28 -49.15 -76.43
C THR A 638 7.07 -47.85 -75.66
N GLU A 639 7.88 -46.83 -75.99
CA GLU A 639 7.69 -45.46 -75.54
C GLU A 639 6.37 -44.92 -76.13
N ASP A 640 5.29 -45.09 -75.37
CA ASP A 640 4.10 -44.26 -75.29
C ASP A 640 3.03 -45.08 -74.55
N SER A 641 2.86 -44.82 -73.26
CA SER A 641 1.70 -45.31 -72.53
C SER A 641 1.22 -44.22 -71.57
N GLU A 642 0.13 -43.56 -71.95
CA GLU A 642 -0.65 -42.71 -71.05
C GLU A 642 -1.06 -43.52 -69.82
N ARG A 643 -0.87 -42.94 -68.62
CA ARG A 643 -1.30 -43.56 -67.36
C ARG A 643 -2.81 -43.75 -67.41
N THR A 644 -3.30 -44.97 -67.23
CA THR A 644 -4.73 -45.27 -67.24
C THR A 644 -5.49 -44.54 -66.13
N PRO A 645 -6.76 -44.13 -66.35
CA PRO A 645 -7.57 -43.37 -65.37
C PRO A 645 -7.69 -44.03 -63.99
N GLU A 646 -7.62 -45.36 -63.92
CA GLU A 646 -7.68 -46.13 -62.67
C GLU A 646 -6.43 -45.95 -61.79
N GLN A 647 -5.24 -45.76 -62.39
CA GLN A 647 -4.01 -45.49 -61.65
C GLN A 647 -3.99 -44.07 -61.07
N LEU A 648 -4.59 -43.10 -61.78
CA LEU A 648 -4.74 -41.73 -61.27
C LEU A 648 -5.75 -41.66 -60.12
N ARG A 649 -6.82 -42.48 -60.17
CA ARG A 649 -7.77 -42.62 -59.05
C ARG A 649 -7.11 -43.21 -57.80
N LEU A 650 -6.32 -44.26 -57.94
CA LEU A 650 -5.65 -44.90 -56.79
C LEU A 650 -4.61 -43.97 -56.12
N ILE A 651 -3.91 -43.16 -56.92
CA ILE A 651 -2.96 -42.16 -56.41
C ILE A 651 -3.70 -41.04 -55.64
N GLU A 652 -4.86 -40.60 -56.12
CA GLU A 652 -5.66 -39.59 -55.43
C GLU A 652 -6.34 -40.15 -54.17
N GLU A 653 -6.81 -41.41 -54.18
CA GLU A 653 -7.33 -42.09 -52.99
C GLU A 653 -6.27 -42.23 -51.89
N MET A 654 -5.01 -42.55 -52.26
CA MET A 654 -3.90 -42.59 -51.30
C MET A 654 -3.57 -41.20 -50.74
N ARG A 655 -3.62 -40.15 -51.57
CA ARG A 655 -3.38 -38.76 -51.15
C ARG A 655 -4.45 -38.24 -50.19
N VAL A 656 -5.72 -38.59 -50.45
CA VAL A 656 -6.86 -38.23 -49.59
C VAL A 656 -6.83 -39.01 -48.26
N ALA A 657 -6.42 -40.28 -48.27
CA ALA A 657 -6.24 -41.05 -47.04
C ALA A 657 -5.12 -40.48 -46.14
N GLU A 658 -4.01 -40.03 -46.74
CA GLU A 658 -2.89 -39.42 -46.03
C GLU A 658 -3.24 -38.03 -45.48
N GLU A 659 -4.01 -37.21 -46.23
CA GLU A 659 -4.54 -35.93 -45.75
C GLU A 659 -5.56 -36.11 -44.60
N ALA A 660 -6.41 -37.14 -44.66
CA ALA A 660 -7.37 -37.45 -43.59
C ALA A 660 -6.69 -37.92 -42.30
N GLU A 661 -5.62 -38.71 -42.40
CA GLU A 661 -4.85 -39.17 -41.24
C GLU A 661 -4.09 -38.02 -40.55
N VAL A 662 -3.53 -37.08 -41.33
CA VAL A 662 -2.91 -35.86 -40.81
C VAL A 662 -3.94 -34.94 -40.14
N HIS A 663 -5.16 -34.86 -40.69
CA HIS A 663 -6.23 -34.06 -40.11
C HIS A 663 -6.78 -34.65 -38.81
N ALA A 664 -7.02 -35.97 -38.75
CA ALA A 664 -7.44 -36.67 -37.54
C ALA A 664 -6.42 -36.52 -36.41
N ARG A 665 -5.12 -36.58 -36.73
CA ARG A 665 -4.04 -36.36 -35.76
C ARG A 665 -4.03 -34.92 -35.24
N TYR A 666 -4.36 -33.93 -36.08
CA TYR A 666 -4.47 -32.53 -35.69
C TYR A 666 -5.67 -32.28 -34.76
N GLU A 667 -6.83 -32.84 -35.09
CA GLU A 667 -8.05 -32.76 -34.26
C GLU A 667 -7.87 -33.42 -32.89
N GLU A 668 -7.20 -34.57 -32.82
CA GLU A 668 -6.92 -35.26 -31.56
C GLU A 668 -6.01 -34.43 -30.64
N THR A 669 -4.99 -33.77 -31.19
CA THR A 669 -4.16 -32.79 -30.44
C THR A 669 -4.94 -31.58 -29.95
N MET A 670 -5.88 -31.07 -30.76
CA MET A 670 -6.71 -29.92 -30.37
C MET A 670 -7.73 -30.29 -29.28
N ALA A 671 -8.37 -31.46 -29.40
CA ALA A 671 -9.27 -31.99 -28.38
C ALA A 671 -8.54 -32.34 -27.07
N ALA A 672 -7.26 -32.75 -27.13
CA ALA A 672 -6.43 -32.91 -25.94
C ALA A 672 -6.10 -31.56 -25.28
N HIS A 673 -5.84 -30.52 -26.07
CA HIS A 673 -5.62 -29.16 -25.58
C HIS A 673 -6.88 -28.55 -24.93
N GLU A 674 -8.06 -28.80 -25.51
CA GLU A 674 -9.34 -28.32 -24.95
C GLU A 674 -9.69 -29.06 -23.65
N ARG A 675 -9.45 -30.37 -23.56
CA ARG A 675 -9.59 -31.13 -22.32
C ARG A 675 -8.66 -30.63 -21.21
N ALA A 676 -7.42 -30.26 -21.54
CA ALA A 676 -6.48 -29.66 -20.59
C ALA A 676 -6.97 -28.28 -20.09
N ARG A 677 -7.50 -27.43 -20.98
CA ARG A 677 -8.06 -26.11 -20.62
C ARG A 677 -9.42 -26.19 -19.90
N ALA A 678 -10.13 -27.29 -20.03
CA ALA A 678 -11.34 -27.58 -19.26
C ALA A 678 -11.00 -28.07 -17.84
N ALA A 679 -9.99 -28.94 -17.70
CA ALA A 679 -9.48 -29.39 -16.41
C ALA A 679 -8.86 -28.24 -15.58
N GLU A 680 -8.16 -27.29 -16.23
CA GLU A 680 -7.70 -26.05 -15.58
C GLU A 680 -8.85 -25.14 -15.10
N ARG A 681 -10.02 -25.21 -15.77
CA ARG A 681 -11.22 -24.46 -15.39
C ARG A 681 -11.93 -25.08 -14.18
N GLU A 682 -11.92 -26.41 -14.05
CA GLU A 682 -12.50 -27.12 -12.90
C GLU A 682 -11.62 -27.07 -11.65
N ALA A 683 -10.29 -27.03 -11.80
CA ALA A 683 -9.35 -26.99 -10.66
C ALA A 683 -9.36 -25.66 -9.86
N GLY A 684 -10.01 -24.61 -10.37
CA GLY A 684 -9.94 -23.24 -9.86
C GLY A 684 -11.19 -22.71 -9.15
N LEU A 685 -12.19 -23.55 -8.82
CA LEU A 685 -13.45 -23.08 -8.23
C LEU A 685 -13.62 -23.56 -6.77
N PRO A 686 -13.82 -22.64 -5.79
CA PRO A 686 -14.19 -23.01 -4.43
C PRO A 686 -15.64 -23.55 -4.38
N GLU A 687 -15.89 -24.55 -3.53
CA GLU A 687 -17.10 -25.41 -3.50
C GLU A 687 -18.48 -24.71 -3.25
N ASN A 688 -18.55 -23.39 -3.11
CA ASN A 688 -19.77 -22.69 -2.69
C ASN A 688 -20.17 -21.51 -3.60
N VAL A 689 -20.40 -21.75 -4.90
CA VAL A 689 -20.93 -20.71 -5.80
C VAL A 689 -22.28 -21.12 -6.38
N THR A 690 -23.31 -20.38 -6.00
CA THR A 690 -24.66 -20.42 -6.58
C THR A 690 -24.63 -20.04 -8.06
N ARG A 691 -25.23 -20.86 -8.93
CA ARG A 691 -25.31 -20.60 -10.39
C ARG A 691 -25.98 -19.25 -10.68
N LEU A 692 -25.34 -18.45 -11.53
CA LEU A 692 -25.95 -17.26 -12.14
C LEU A 692 -27.12 -17.69 -13.05
N PRO A 693 -28.19 -16.87 -13.14
CA PRO A 693 -29.34 -17.17 -14.00
C PRO A 693 -28.96 -17.10 -15.49
N GLU A 694 -29.55 -18.01 -16.29
CA GLU A 694 -29.31 -18.14 -17.74
C GLU A 694 -29.57 -16.81 -18.49
N SER A 695 -28.63 -16.42 -19.36
CA SER A 695 -28.77 -15.22 -20.19
C SER A 695 -29.91 -15.37 -21.22
N PRO A 696 -30.49 -14.26 -21.72
CA PRO A 696 -31.55 -14.31 -22.74
C PRO A 696 -31.19 -15.13 -23.99
N LYS A 697 -29.94 -15.03 -24.46
CA LYS A 697 -29.47 -15.81 -25.61
C LYS A 697 -29.34 -17.30 -25.31
N GLU A 698 -28.87 -17.67 -24.11
CA GLU A 698 -28.78 -19.08 -23.68
C GLU A 698 -30.16 -19.71 -23.53
N ARG A 699 -31.15 -18.95 -23.02
CA ARG A 699 -32.56 -19.40 -22.98
C ARG A 699 -33.12 -19.62 -24.37
N TYR A 700 -32.80 -18.76 -25.35
CA TYR A 700 -33.19 -18.99 -26.73
C TYR A 700 -32.53 -20.23 -27.36
N LEU A 701 -31.22 -20.44 -27.15
CA LEU A 701 -30.52 -21.63 -27.64
C LEU A 701 -31.09 -22.92 -27.03
N ARG A 702 -31.41 -22.90 -25.73
CA ARG A 702 -32.12 -24.00 -25.06
C ARG A 702 -33.50 -24.23 -25.68
N ALA A 703 -34.24 -23.17 -25.99
CA ALA A 703 -35.55 -23.30 -26.62
C ALA A 703 -35.48 -23.94 -28.01
N VAL A 704 -34.45 -23.63 -28.80
CA VAL A 704 -34.21 -24.28 -30.11
C VAL A 704 -33.89 -25.76 -29.92
N ALA A 705 -32.98 -26.11 -29.01
CA ALA A 705 -32.61 -27.49 -28.75
C ALA A 705 -33.78 -28.34 -28.21
N VAL A 706 -34.58 -27.78 -27.29
CA VAL A 706 -35.77 -28.47 -26.77
C VAL A 706 -36.81 -28.66 -27.87
N ARG A 707 -36.91 -27.74 -28.83
CA ARG A 707 -37.82 -27.90 -29.98
C ARG A 707 -37.40 -29.02 -30.91
N GLU A 708 -36.11 -29.06 -31.25
CA GLU A 708 -35.53 -30.16 -32.04
C GLU A 708 -35.81 -31.51 -31.36
N ALA A 709 -35.70 -31.57 -30.02
CA ALA A 709 -36.04 -32.77 -29.25
C ALA A 709 -37.55 -33.06 -29.23
N VAL A 710 -38.43 -32.05 -29.18
CA VAL A 710 -39.89 -32.24 -29.26
C VAL A 710 -40.29 -32.79 -30.62
N ASP A 711 -39.72 -32.22 -31.69
CA ASP A 711 -39.98 -32.64 -33.07
C ASP A 711 -39.43 -34.04 -33.36
N ALA A 712 -38.33 -34.43 -32.71
CA ALA A 712 -37.79 -35.80 -32.73
C ALA A 712 -38.57 -36.79 -31.84
N GLY A 713 -39.49 -36.31 -30.99
CA GLY A 713 -40.23 -37.15 -30.04
C GLY A 713 -39.43 -37.58 -28.79
N GLU A 714 -38.30 -36.91 -28.53
CA GLU A 714 -37.33 -37.25 -27.48
C GLU A 714 -37.31 -36.24 -26.31
N ALA A 715 -38.15 -35.21 -26.34
CA ALA A 715 -38.16 -34.16 -25.32
C ALA A 715 -38.75 -34.58 -23.97
N ASP A 716 -38.13 -34.09 -22.90
CA ASP A 716 -38.68 -34.18 -21.54
C ASP A 716 -39.98 -33.35 -21.41
N PRO A 717 -41.06 -33.89 -20.80
CA PRO A 717 -42.33 -33.20 -20.67
C PRO A 717 -42.26 -31.83 -19.97
N ARG A 718 -41.33 -31.65 -19.03
CA ARG A 718 -41.16 -30.37 -18.31
C ARG A 718 -40.50 -29.32 -19.17
N ASP A 719 -39.55 -29.73 -20.02
CA ASP A 719 -38.90 -28.84 -20.98
C ASP A 719 -39.87 -28.46 -22.12
N ALA A 720 -40.73 -29.37 -22.56
CA ALA A 720 -41.80 -29.05 -23.52
C ALA A 720 -42.80 -28.01 -22.98
N VAL A 721 -43.20 -28.12 -21.70
CA VAL A 721 -44.08 -27.12 -21.04
C VAL A 721 -43.37 -25.78 -20.86
N TRP A 722 -42.08 -25.80 -20.50
CA TRP A 722 -41.27 -24.59 -20.40
C TRP A 722 -41.14 -23.90 -21.76
N LEU A 723 -40.85 -24.67 -22.82
CA LEU A 723 -40.76 -24.20 -24.20
C LEU A 723 -42.05 -23.50 -24.62
N GLY A 724 -43.21 -24.14 -24.42
CA GLY A 724 -44.50 -23.54 -24.76
C GLY A 724 -44.78 -22.22 -24.05
N ARG A 725 -44.31 -22.04 -22.81
CA ARG A 725 -44.41 -20.75 -22.10
C ARG A 725 -43.44 -19.72 -22.65
N TYR A 726 -42.20 -20.13 -22.89
CA TYR A 726 -41.13 -19.24 -23.34
C TYR A 726 -41.40 -18.69 -24.76
N GLU A 727 -42.00 -19.49 -25.64
CA GLU A 727 -42.41 -19.09 -26.98
C GLU A 727 -43.34 -17.89 -27.04
N THR A 728 -44.17 -17.70 -26.01
CA THR A 728 -45.13 -16.58 -25.97
C THR A 728 -44.47 -15.25 -25.64
N THR A 729 -43.21 -15.27 -25.18
CA THR A 729 -42.51 -14.09 -24.69
C THR A 729 -42.06 -13.17 -25.84
N PRO A 730 -41.97 -11.84 -25.60
CA PRO A 730 -41.35 -10.92 -26.54
C PRO A 730 -39.85 -11.22 -26.77
N GLU A 731 -39.18 -11.77 -25.75
CA GLU A 731 -37.77 -12.18 -25.81
C GLU A 731 -37.53 -13.27 -26.86
N TYR A 732 -38.36 -14.33 -26.84
CA TYR A 732 -38.28 -15.40 -27.83
C TYR A 732 -38.52 -14.88 -29.26
N ARG A 733 -39.51 -14.00 -29.45
CA ARG A 733 -39.80 -13.41 -30.76
C ARG A 733 -38.62 -12.60 -31.30
N ALA A 734 -38.02 -11.74 -30.49
CA ALA A 734 -36.86 -10.95 -30.90
C ALA A 734 -35.65 -11.81 -31.31
N HIS A 735 -35.38 -12.88 -30.55
CA HIS A 735 -34.28 -13.79 -30.88
C HIS A 735 -34.59 -14.72 -32.06
N ARG A 736 -35.87 -15.11 -32.24
CA ARG A 736 -36.32 -15.85 -33.42
C ARG A 736 -36.20 -15.01 -34.68
N ASP A 737 -36.62 -13.75 -34.66
CA ASP A 737 -36.52 -12.88 -35.82
C ASP A 737 -35.05 -12.66 -36.23
N LEU A 738 -34.14 -12.51 -35.26
CA LEU A 738 -32.69 -12.50 -35.51
C LEU A 738 -32.18 -13.85 -36.04
N HIS A 739 -32.67 -14.98 -35.53
CA HIS A 739 -32.29 -16.29 -36.03
C HIS A 739 -32.78 -16.52 -37.46
N GLU A 740 -33.99 -16.06 -37.81
CA GLU A 740 -34.50 -16.10 -39.19
C GLU A 740 -33.68 -15.21 -40.14
N GLU A 741 -33.22 -14.05 -39.68
CA GLU A 741 -32.39 -13.13 -40.47
C GLU A 741 -30.96 -13.66 -40.70
N PHE A 742 -30.34 -14.25 -39.68
CA PHE A 742 -28.92 -14.62 -39.69
C PHE A 742 -28.65 -16.14 -39.82
N GLY A 743 -29.68 -16.99 -39.79
CA GLY A 743 -29.58 -18.46 -39.95
C GLY A 743 -28.71 -19.15 -38.89
N ASP A 744 -28.21 -20.35 -39.19
CA ASP A 744 -27.41 -21.20 -38.28
C ASP A 744 -26.15 -20.52 -37.69
N VAL A 745 -25.66 -19.46 -38.34
CA VAL A 745 -24.57 -18.62 -37.84
C VAL A 745 -24.97 -17.95 -36.52
N TYR A 746 -26.25 -17.60 -36.35
CA TYR A 746 -26.79 -17.03 -35.12
C TYR A 746 -26.76 -18.02 -33.95
N LEU A 747 -27.01 -19.30 -34.24
CA LEU A 747 -26.91 -20.41 -33.30
C LEU A 747 -25.46 -20.84 -33.01
N GLY A 748 -24.48 -20.30 -33.76
CA GLY A 748 -23.08 -20.69 -33.65
C GLY A 748 -22.75 -22.02 -34.35
N ARG A 749 -23.63 -22.54 -35.22
CA ARG A 749 -23.39 -23.74 -36.04
C ARG A 749 -22.80 -23.29 -37.39
N SER A 750 -21.54 -23.63 -37.68
CA SER A 750 -20.90 -23.26 -38.96
C SER A 750 -21.41 -24.15 -40.10
N GLN A 751 -22.05 -23.57 -41.11
CA GLN A 751 -22.39 -24.29 -42.34
C GLN A 751 -21.23 -24.24 -43.36
N ILE A 752 -20.75 -25.41 -43.79
CA ILE A 752 -20.04 -25.59 -45.05
C ILE A 752 -21.09 -25.49 -46.16
N LYS A 753 -21.04 -24.45 -47.01
CA LYS A 753 -21.84 -24.41 -48.24
C LYS A 753 -21.17 -25.30 -49.30
N GLU A 754 -21.77 -26.45 -49.60
CA GLU A 754 -21.53 -27.15 -50.87
C GLU A 754 -22.05 -26.29 -52.02
N ASN A 755 -21.18 -26.01 -52.99
CA ASN A 755 -21.51 -25.28 -54.20
C ASN A 755 -21.95 -26.30 -55.26
N PRO A 756 -23.13 -26.21 -55.90
CA PRO A 756 -23.52 -27.17 -56.92
C PRO A 756 -22.67 -27.01 -58.18
N ALA A 757 -22.06 -28.12 -58.62
CA ALA A 757 -21.19 -28.18 -59.79
C ALA A 757 -21.93 -27.80 -61.10
N PRO A 758 -21.23 -27.17 -62.08
CA PRO A 758 -21.82 -26.88 -63.38
C PRO A 758 -22.03 -28.17 -64.17
N LYS A 759 -23.26 -28.35 -64.73
CA LYS A 759 -23.59 -29.43 -65.67
C LYS A 759 -22.74 -29.32 -66.93
N VAL A 760 -21.69 -30.13 -67.02
CA VAL A 760 -21.01 -30.44 -68.29
C VAL A 760 -21.79 -31.55 -68.98
N ARG A 761 -22.28 -31.26 -70.18
CA ARG A 761 -22.96 -32.19 -71.08
C ARG A 761 -21.90 -33.09 -71.71
N LEU A 762 -21.84 -34.35 -71.32
CA LEU A 762 -21.21 -35.42 -72.10
C LEU A 762 -22.34 -36.37 -72.53
N GLY A 763 -22.57 -36.45 -73.84
CA GLY A 763 -23.53 -37.40 -74.41
C GLY A 763 -22.98 -38.82 -74.42
N PRO A 764 -23.83 -39.83 -74.67
CA PRO A 764 -23.40 -41.08 -75.24
C PRO A 764 -23.81 -41.15 -76.72
N GLY A 765 -23.06 -41.97 -77.46
CA GLY A 765 -23.14 -42.07 -78.90
C GLY A 765 -24.30 -42.93 -79.41
N GLN A 766 -24.40 -42.89 -80.75
CA GLN A 766 -24.93 -43.91 -81.67
C GLN A 766 -26.37 -44.41 -81.46
N ASP A 767 -27.27 -43.96 -82.33
CA ASP A 767 -27.77 -44.78 -83.45
C ASP A 767 -28.64 -43.93 -84.40
N GLY A 768 -28.42 -44.05 -85.71
CA GLY A 768 -29.39 -43.62 -86.73
C GLY A 768 -30.50 -44.67 -86.91
N PRO A 769 -31.40 -44.59 -87.92
CA PRO A 769 -31.60 -43.55 -88.92
C PRO A 769 -33.09 -43.11 -89.05
N ARG A 770 -33.37 -42.18 -89.98
CA ARG A 770 -34.56 -42.03 -90.86
C ARG A 770 -35.19 -40.63 -90.89
N SER A 771 -34.95 -39.99 -92.02
CA SER A 771 -35.85 -39.19 -92.85
C SER A 771 -37.29 -38.95 -92.35
N SER A 772 -37.74 -37.68 -92.37
CA SER A 772 -38.79 -37.22 -93.30
C SER A 772 -39.27 -35.79 -92.99
N GLY A 773 -39.37 -34.95 -94.03
CA GLY A 773 -40.28 -33.81 -94.16
C GLY A 773 -39.79 -32.47 -93.57
N GLN A 774 -39.44 -31.45 -94.38
CA GLN A 774 -40.37 -30.46 -94.97
C GLN A 774 -41.26 -29.77 -93.89
N VAL A 775 -41.41 -28.45 -93.77
CA VAL A 775 -41.34 -27.36 -94.75
C VAL A 775 -41.67 -26.02 -94.04
N GLN A 776 -41.17 -24.91 -94.60
CA GLN A 776 -41.66 -23.50 -94.53
C GLN A 776 -41.56 -22.70 -93.22
N ARG A 777 -40.83 -21.56 -93.23
CA ARG A 777 -41.19 -20.18 -93.67
C ARG A 777 -42.26 -19.57 -92.76
N GLY A 778 -42.21 -18.31 -92.33
CA GLY A 778 -41.38 -17.13 -92.58
C GLY A 778 -41.73 -16.13 -91.45
N SER A 779 -41.29 -14.89 -91.40
CA SER A 779 -40.44 -14.05 -92.25
C SER A 779 -39.79 -13.02 -91.32
#